data_AF-A0A101UIJ5-F1
#
_entry.id   AF-A0A101UIJ5-F1
#
_cell.length_a   1.000
_cell.length_b   1.000
_cell.length_c   1.000
_cell.angle_alpha   90.00
_cell.angle_beta   90.00
_cell.angle_gamma   90.00
#
_symmetry.space_group_name_H-M   'P 1'
#
loop_
_entity.id
_entity.type
_entity.pdbx_description
1 polymer ?
#
loop_
_entity_poly.entity_id
_entity_poly.type
_entity_poly.pdbx_seq_one_letter_code
_entity_poly.pdbx_strand_id
1 'polypeptide(L)'
;MSPIPRRSLLKAAAVAGAAAQFSWALGSEDAEAAPRAAAADADPVTLDWLEGGGLGAAPGSTLGVPWPMGAFREDQTFALTDADGKDVPVQSWPIAYWPDGSLKWTAHAVSKGSGKLTLAAGTPAAPDKKVTVDRSGGTIDVSTGVITVRIGKDGASLIKSVRRGSTEIAGNGRLVLIRQPEIEDEDQGTVRTERFEGAIGEVTVEQDGPVRAVVRIDGKHRKGSRSWLPFSVRLYFYAGADSFRMVHTITYDGNQEPGKASGDFIRGLGVRFTVPMRDASYDRHIRIGGEGTGLLREAVKGVTGLRRDPGAAVQAAQYAGQKLPDPATWDQRVTTRLPYIPEWGDYTLSQLSADGFTVRKRTKKGHGWIGAGGGRRASGFGYVGGASGGLSFGLRDFWERHPSQLDIRDAHTGAAEVTLWLWSPEAQPMDLRFYHDGMGQDTFAEQLEGLNITYEDYEPEFGTPYGIARTSELLFWANESTPTPARLAEQVEAVRVLPQLAAPPRQLIKAKVFGPGLYAEPDRSTPAKARIEDHLDFLFTYYKDQVEQRRWYGFWDYGDIMHTYDTVRHQWRYDIGGYAWDNSELSPDLWLWFAYLRSGRADIFRFAEAMTRHTGEVDVYHIGRWAGLGTRHGVQHYADSAKQQRIANTTYRRYYYFLTADERVGDLMHANVDSDETFLALDPLRKIRTEPYTPDRHALSIGFGTDWSGLVSAWLTEWERRGPKWEKARARVLSTMETIAAQPNGFVQGSGLYDLDTGKFAVATTPVVGVSHLSAVFGLNELCAELIHLVDMPAFDAAYFDYCRYFNATKAEQAARYGSHFGTLLLFQGHSRLDAYAAVQTGDAALAQRAWTKFYSSDGYTESSPWRTEPVSGPAALVAGSEAAWVSTNDTALYGLAAIENLALLGDRMP
;
A
#
# COMPACT_ATOMS: atom_id res chain seq x y z
N MET A 1 -37.52 39.63 43.91
CA MET A 1 -38.34 39.92 45.09
C MET A 1 -38.79 38.60 45.69
N SER A 2 -38.43 38.37 46.95
CA SER A 2 -38.52 37.11 47.75
C SER A 2 -39.97 36.75 48.19
N PRO A 3 -40.21 35.68 48.97
CA PRO A 3 -39.93 34.24 48.76
C PRO A 3 -41.15 33.34 49.11
N ILE A 4 -41.19 32.08 48.66
CA ILE A 4 -42.15 31.07 49.19
C ILE A 4 -41.47 30.26 50.32
N PRO A 5 -42.19 29.91 51.41
CA PRO A 5 -41.62 29.79 52.75
C PRO A 5 -41.14 28.38 53.16
N ARG A 6 -40.17 28.38 54.09
CA ARG A 6 -39.51 27.23 54.76
C ARG A 6 -40.41 26.33 55.64
N ARG A 7 -41.70 26.17 55.35
CA ARG A 7 -42.61 25.34 56.19
C ARG A 7 -43.26 24.13 55.50
N SER A 8 -42.96 23.87 54.23
CA SER A 8 -43.46 22.68 53.51
C SER A 8 -42.41 21.59 53.25
N LEU A 9 -41.17 21.76 53.73
CA LEU A 9 -40.06 20.82 53.49
C LEU A 9 -39.76 19.85 54.65
N LEU A 10 -40.53 19.88 55.74
CA LEU A 10 -40.24 19.11 56.97
C LEU A 10 -41.43 18.27 57.48
N LYS A 11 -42.38 17.92 56.61
CA LYS A 11 -43.48 16.98 56.93
C LYS A 11 -43.56 15.76 56.01
N ALA A 12 -42.53 15.50 55.21
CA ALA A 12 -42.42 14.30 54.35
C ALA A 12 -41.22 13.40 54.73
N ALA A 13 -40.75 13.46 55.98
CA ALA A 13 -39.60 12.68 56.46
C ALA A 13 -39.90 11.72 57.63
N ALA A 14 -41.16 11.55 58.05
CA ALA A 14 -41.50 10.58 59.09
C ALA A 14 -43.00 10.28 59.11
N VAL A 15 -43.49 9.37 58.24
CA VAL A 15 -44.54 8.34 58.46
C VAL A 15 -44.66 7.50 57.16
N ALA A 16 -43.62 6.75 56.81
CA ALA A 16 -43.71 5.68 55.81
C ALA A 16 -42.76 4.50 56.12
N GLY A 17 -42.46 4.31 57.41
CA GLY A 17 -41.97 3.04 57.93
C GLY A 17 -43.17 2.27 58.46
N ALA A 18 -43.32 1.03 58.00
CA ALA A 18 -44.41 0.07 58.30
C ALA A 18 -45.66 0.12 57.40
N ALA A 19 -45.50 -0.17 56.10
CA ALA A 19 -46.59 -0.69 55.25
C ALA A 19 -46.12 -1.47 53.99
N ALA A 20 -44.93 -2.07 53.98
CA ALA A 20 -44.44 -2.83 52.81
C ALA A 20 -43.70 -4.14 53.16
N GLN A 21 -44.12 -4.82 54.24
CA GLN A 21 -43.55 -6.12 54.63
C GLN A 21 -44.51 -7.31 54.56
N PHE A 22 -45.68 -7.18 53.93
CA PHE A 22 -46.56 -8.34 53.71
C PHE A 22 -47.22 -8.27 52.34
N SER A 23 -46.48 -8.70 51.31
CA SER A 23 -46.98 -9.34 50.07
C SER A 23 -45.77 -9.72 49.20
N TRP A 24 -44.85 -10.51 49.76
CA TRP A 24 -43.74 -11.15 49.04
C TRP A 24 -43.99 -12.66 49.01
N ALA A 25 -45.13 -13.03 48.43
CA ALA A 25 -45.45 -14.38 47.99
C ALA A 25 -46.61 -14.26 46.99
N LEU A 26 -46.41 -14.78 45.77
CA LEU A 26 -47.35 -14.89 44.65
C LEU A 26 -47.41 -13.67 43.71
N GLY A 27 -46.53 -13.66 42.71
CA GLY A 27 -46.58 -12.74 41.57
C GLY A 27 -45.24 -12.54 40.86
N SER A 28 -44.51 -13.63 40.57
CA SER A 28 -43.33 -13.60 39.69
C SER A 28 -43.73 -14.07 38.29
N GLU A 29 -44.12 -13.15 37.43
CA GLU A 29 -43.87 -13.28 35.99
C GLU A 29 -42.93 -12.14 35.62
N ASP A 30 -41.69 -12.52 35.35
CA ASP A 30 -40.62 -11.63 34.94
C ASP A 30 -41.01 -10.97 33.62
N ALA A 31 -41.00 -9.64 33.59
CA ALA A 31 -40.92 -8.91 32.33
C ALA A 31 -39.54 -9.19 31.73
N GLU A 32 -39.49 -10.11 30.76
CA GLU A 32 -38.29 -10.42 29.98
C GLU A 32 -37.74 -9.13 29.36
N ALA A 33 -36.64 -8.64 29.94
CA ALA A 33 -35.71 -7.80 29.22
C ALA A 33 -35.28 -8.59 27.96
N ALA A 34 -35.34 -7.93 26.80
CA ALA A 34 -34.88 -8.49 25.54
C ALA A 34 -33.54 -9.22 25.77
N PRO A 35 -33.37 -10.45 25.26
CA PRO A 35 -32.21 -11.26 25.57
C PRO A 35 -30.96 -10.46 25.22
N ARG A 36 -30.14 -10.21 26.23
CA ARG A 36 -28.75 -9.77 26.07
C ARG A 36 -28.15 -10.71 25.04
N ALA A 37 -27.80 -10.18 23.87
CA ALA A 37 -27.12 -10.93 22.82
C ALA A 37 -26.05 -11.79 23.48
N ALA A 38 -26.07 -13.09 23.19
CA ALA A 38 -25.06 -14.04 23.67
C ALA A 38 -23.69 -13.38 23.54
N ALA A 39 -22.90 -13.41 24.62
CA ALA A 39 -21.56 -12.80 24.63
C ALA A 39 -20.83 -13.24 23.36
N ALA A 40 -20.62 -12.29 22.45
CA ALA A 40 -19.99 -12.59 21.18
C ALA A 40 -18.60 -13.17 21.46
N ASP A 41 -18.26 -14.19 20.69
CA ASP A 41 -17.19 -15.15 20.93
C ASP A 41 -15.80 -14.48 20.93
N ALA A 42 -15.36 -14.02 22.12
CA ALA A 42 -14.20 -13.17 22.40
C ALA A 42 -12.89 -13.95 22.60
N ASP A 43 -12.72 -15.06 21.87
CA ASP A 43 -11.56 -15.94 22.00
C ASP A 43 -10.22 -15.23 21.75
N PRO A 44 -9.14 -15.68 22.41
CA PRO A 44 -7.79 -15.29 22.04
C PRO A 44 -7.47 -15.57 20.57
N VAL A 45 -6.81 -14.63 19.92
CA VAL A 45 -6.39 -14.71 18.52
C VAL A 45 -4.92 -15.10 18.45
N THR A 46 -4.62 -16.25 17.86
CA THR A 46 -3.24 -16.65 17.56
C THR A 46 -2.76 -15.94 16.30
N LEU A 47 -1.72 -15.13 16.43
CA LEU A 47 -1.03 -14.39 15.38
C LEU A 47 0.21 -15.14 14.93
N ASP A 48 0.51 -15.06 13.63
CA ASP A 48 1.70 -15.69 13.04
C ASP A 48 2.46 -14.69 12.17
N TRP A 49 3.75 -14.95 11.95
CA TRP A 49 4.56 -14.15 11.03
C TRP A 49 4.36 -14.66 9.61
N LEU A 50 4.19 -13.73 8.66
CA LEU A 50 4.10 -14.09 7.24
C LEU A 50 5.42 -14.72 6.77
N GLU A 51 6.54 -14.13 7.19
CA GLU A 51 7.87 -14.69 6.99
C GLU A 51 8.30 -15.56 8.17
N GLY A 52 9.03 -16.64 7.91
CA GLY A 52 9.69 -17.38 8.98
C GLY A 52 10.75 -16.52 9.69
N GLY A 53 10.94 -16.73 11.00
CA GLY A 53 12.06 -16.14 11.76
C GLY A 53 11.73 -14.96 12.70
N GLY A 54 10.50 -14.43 12.67
CA GLY A 54 10.06 -13.38 13.58
C GLY A 54 10.53 -11.98 13.20
N LEU A 55 10.66 -11.07 14.18
CA LEU A 55 10.93 -9.65 13.92
C LEU A 55 12.35 -9.34 13.37
N GLY A 56 13.34 -10.19 13.65
CA GLY A 56 14.71 -10.00 13.17
C GLY A 56 15.33 -8.64 13.55
N ALA A 57 15.90 -7.93 12.56
CA ALA A 57 16.47 -6.60 12.74
C ALA A 57 15.50 -5.44 12.48
N ALA A 58 14.23 -5.71 12.16
CA ALA A 58 13.24 -4.67 11.94
C ALA A 58 12.96 -3.90 13.26
N PRO A 59 12.61 -2.60 13.19
CA PRO A 59 12.36 -1.81 14.39
C PRO A 59 11.15 -2.32 15.19
N GLY A 60 10.13 -2.85 14.51
CA GLY A 60 8.90 -3.37 15.09
C GLY A 60 7.90 -3.75 14.00
N SER A 61 6.79 -4.38 14.38
CA SER A 61 5.70 -4.77 13.49
C SER A 61 4.39 -4.16 13.95
N THR A 62 3.54 -3.75 13.01
CA THR A 62 2.16 -3.33 13.26
C THR A 62 1.22 -4.19 12.42
N LEU A 63 0.13 -4.65 13.02
CA LEU A 63 -0.90 -5.43 12.32
C LEU A 63 -2.29 -4.98 12.76
N GLY A 64 -3.30 -5.27 11.94
CA GLY A 64 -4.69 -5.18 12.34
C GLY A 64 -5.33 -6.55 12.60
N VAL A 65 -6.27 -6.57 13.55
CA VAL A 65 -7.06 -7.73 13.92
C VAL A 65 -8.54 -7.33 13.89
N PRO A 66 -9.41 -8.06 13.16
CA PRO A 66 -10.83 -7.78 13.14
C PRO A 66 -11.55 -8.46 14.29
N TRP A 67 -12.70 -7.92 14.68
CA TRP A 67 -13.56 -8.45 15.73
C TRP A 67 -15.01 -8.58 15.25
N PRO A 68 -15.74 -9.63 15.67
CA PRO A 68 -17.17 -9.72 15.41
C PRO A 68 -17.95 -8.51 15.92
N MET A 69 -19.02 -8.13 15.23
CA MET A 69 -19.95 -7.08 15.67
C MET A 69 -20.46 -7.35 17.09
N GLY A 70 -20.46 -6.32 17.94
CA GLY A 70 -20.84 -6.40 19.34
C GLY A 70 -19.81 -7.04 20.30
N ALA A 71 -18.67 -7.55 19.81
CA ALA A 71 -17.70 -8.27 20.66
C ALA A 71 -16.98 -7.37 21.67
N PHE A 72 -16.45 -6.22 21.21
CA PHE A 72 -15.70 -5.31 22.06
C PHE A 72 -16.14 -3.86 21.89
N ARG A 73 -16.17 -3.11 23.00
CA ARG A 73 -16.38 -1.67 23.02
C ARG A 73 -15.05 -0.93 22.91
N GLU A 74 -15.11 0.36 22.63
CA GLU A 74 -13.94 1.21 22.35
C GLU A 74 -12.91 1.25 23.50
N ASP A 75 -13.33 1.06 24.74
CA ASP A 75 -12.49 1.04 25.93
C ASP A 75 -11.78 -0.29 26.19
N GLN A 76 -12.00 -1.31 25.34
CA GLN A 76 -11.34 -2.60 25.47
C GLN A 76 -9.82 -2.50 25.29
N THR A 77 -9.08 -3.04 26.25
CA THR A 77 -7.62 -3.20 26.17
C THR A 77 -7.24 -4.62 25.79
N PHE A 78 -6.05 -4.78 25.18
CA PHE A 78 -5.55 -6.09 24.75
C PHE A 78 -4.17 -6.36 25.34
N ALA A 79 -3.93 -7.63 25.67
CA ALA A 79 -2.64 -8.18 26.08
C ALA A 79 -2.14 -9.18 25.03
N LEU A 80 -0.82 -9.36 24.98
CA LEU A 80 -0.17 -10.25 24.03
C LEU A 80 0.80 -11.17 24.79
N THR A 81 0.79 -12.47 24.48
CA THR A 81 1.73 -13.44 25.04
C THR A 81 2.44 -14.22 23.94
N ASP A 82 3.64 -14.73 24.23
CA ASP A 82 4.31 -15.70 23.36
C ASP A 82 3.80 -17.14 23.59
N ALA A 83 4.41 -18.10 22.88
CA ALA A 83 4.06 -19.52 22.97
C ALA A 83 4.32 -20.15 24.36
N ASP A 84 5.21 -19.56 25.16
CA ASP A 84 5.51 -19.99 26.53
C ASP A 84 4.58 -19.32 27.56
N GLY A 85 3.61 -18.51 27.11
CA GLY A 85 2.69 -17.76 27.95
C GLY A 85 3.32 -16.53 28.61
N LYS A 86 4.49 -16.09 28.15
CA LYS A 86 5.16 -14.90 28.67
C LYS A 86 4.61 -13.64 28.00
N ASP A 87 4.42 -12.61 28.81
CA ASP A 87 3.91 -11.32 28.35
C ASP A 87 4.86 -10.64 27.34
N VAL A 88 4.26 -10.15 26.25
CA VAL A 88 4.89 -9.34 25.22
C VAL A 88 4.21 -7.95 25.24
N PRO A 89 4.98 -6.85 25.37
CA PRO A 89 4.42 -5.51 25.29
C PRO A 89 3.72 -5.27 23.97
N VAL A 90 2.48 -4.79 24.05
CA VAL A 90 1.63 -4.46 22.91
C VAL A 90 0.95 -3.13 23.14
N GLN A 91 0.86 -2.33 22.08
CA GLN A 91 0.07 -1.10 22.07
C GLN A 91 -1.06 -1.27 21.07
N SER A 92 -2.29 -0.99 21.50
CA SER A 92 -3.50 -1.24 20.71
C SER A 92 -4.31 0.04 20.51
N TRP A 93 -4.93 0.21 19.35
CA TRP A 93 -5.86 1.32 19.07
C TRP A 93 -6.93 0.91 18.05
N PRO A 94 -8.13 1.53 18.08
CA PRO A 94 -9.14 1.28 17.07
C PRO A 94 -8.73 1.84 15.70
N ILE A 95 -9.06 1.12 14.63
CA ILE A 95 -8.92 1.61 13.24
C ILE A 95 -10.22 1.47 12.43
N ALA A 96 -11.22 0.74 12.94
CA ALA A 96 -12.58 0.78 12.43
C ALA A 96 -13.61 0.36 13.49
N TYR A 97 -14.83 0.80 13.29
CA TYR A 97 -16.00 0.53 14.12
C TYR A 97 -17.13 -0.05 13.28
N TRP A 98 -17.94 -0.90 13.89
CA TRP A 98 -19.21 -1.35 13.34
C TRP A 98 -20.28 -0.26 13.50
N PRO A 99 -21.42 -0.37 12.78
CA PRO A 99 -22.54 0.57 12.90
C PRO A 99 -23.13 0.68 14.32
N ASP A 100 -23.07 -0.40 15.11
CA ASP A 100 -23.49 -0.42 16.53
C ASP A 100 -22.47 0.25 17.49
N GLY A 101 -21.37 0.73 16.93
CA GLY A 101 -20.26 1.38 17.61
C GLY A 101 -19.28 0.46 18.31
N SER A 102 -19.40 -0.86 18.17
CA SER A 102 -18.39 -1.80 18.65
C SER A 102 -17.15 -1.76 17.74
N LEU A 103 -16.02 -2.27 18.23
CA LEU A 103 -14.78 -2.35 17.46
C LEU A 103 -14.94 -3.32 16.29
N LYS A 104 -14.67 -2.86 15.06
CA LYS A 104 -14.58 -3.70 13.85
C LYS A 104 -13.16 -4.17 13.62
N TRP A 105 -12.20 -3.25 13.73
CA TRP A 105 -10.77 -3.54 13.62
C TRP A 105 -9.99 -2.77 14.67
N THR A 106 -9.01 -3.44 15.28
CA THR A 106 -7.97 -2.80 16.09
C THR A 106 -6.61 -3.04 15.47
N ALA A 107 -5.74 -2.04 15.57
CA ALA A 107 -4.34 -2.17 15.25
C ALA A 107 -3.53 -2.47 16.52
N HIS A 108 -2.45 -3.23 16.35
CA HIS A 108 -1.54 -3.59 17.44
C HIS A 108 -0.09 -3.40 16.99
N ALA A 109 0.71 -2.73 17.80
CA ALA A 109 2.14 -2.56 17.58
C ALA A 109 2.94 -3.43 18.57
N VAL A 110 3.94 -4.14 18.05
CA VAL A 110 4.86 -4.98 18.81
C VAL A 110 6.30 -4.63 18.48
N SER A 111 7.17 -4.59 19.50
CA SER A 111 8.59 -4.26 19.33
C SER A 111 9.54 -5.44 19.56
N LYS A 112 9.00 -6.60 19.94
CA LYS A 112 9.74 -7.87 20.07
C LYS A 112 8.79 -9.04 19.88
N GLY A 113 9.31 -10.16 19.39
CA GLY A 113 8.54 -11.39 19.24
C GLY A 113 9.14 -12.31 18.17
N SER A 114 9.02 -13.60 18.40
CA SER A 114 9.39 -14.67 17.47
C SER A 114 8.39 -15.80 17.60
N GLY A 115 8.14 -16.52 16.51
CA GLY A 115 7.11 -17.57 16.49
C GLY A 115 5.71 -17.00 16.71
N LYS A 116 4.78 -17.85 17.16
CA LYS A 116 3.38 -17.49 17.34
C LYS A 116 3.17 -16.62 18.57
N LEU A 117 2.30 -15.62 18.44
CA LEU A 117 1.88 -14.75 19.53
C LEU A 117 0.37 -14.89 19.73
N THR A 118 -0.12 -14.68 20.93
CA THR A 118 -1.57 -14.78 21.24
C THR A 118 -2.07 -13.47 21.79
N LEU A 119 -3.03 -12.86 21.10
CA LEU A 119 -3.69 -11.62 21.47
C LEU A 119 -5.01 -11.91 22.16
N ALA A 120 -5.26 -11.33 23.33
CA ALA A 120 -6.52 -11.49 24.06
C ALA A 120 -6.94 -10.18 24.74
N ALA A 121 -8.22 -10.08 25.10
CA ALA A 121 -8.69 -9.03 26.00
C ALA A 121 -7.91 -9.09 27.32
N GLY A 122 -7.31 -7.99 27.75
CA GLY A 122 -6.43 -7.98 28.90
C GLY A 122 -5.66 -6.69 29.09
N THR A 123 -4.89 -6.61 30.18
CA THR A 123 -4.02 -5.47 30.46
C THR A 123 -2.68 -5.64 29.72
N PRO A 124 -2.28 -4.71 28.84
CA PRO A 124 -1.01 -4.83 28.12
C PRO A 124 0.18 -4.74 29.07
N ALA A 125 1.21 -5.56 28.81
CA ALA A 125 2.47 -5.45 29.52
C ALA A 125 3.23 -4.17 29.11
N ALA A 126 3.90 -3.54 30.08
CA ALA A 126 4.75 -2.39 29.82
C ALA A 126 6.07 -2.84 29.18
N PRO A 127 6.60 -2.11 28.18
CA PRO A 127 7.91 -2.42 27.64
C PRO A 127 9.03 -2.02 28.61
N ASP A 128 10.07 -2.85 28.66
CA ASP A 128 11.28 -2.62 29.46
C ASP A 128 11.96 -1.29 29.11
N LYS A 129 11.95 -0.95 27.81
CA LYS A 129 12.47 0.30 27.24
C LYS A 129 11.35 1.00 26.48
N LYS A 130 10.69 1.96 27.14
CA LYS A 130 9.56 2.70 26.58
C LYS A 130 10.00 3.68 25.49
N VAL A 131 9.13 3.87 24.50
CA VAL A 131 9.20 5.04 23.62
C VAL A 131 8.73 6.27 24.39
N THR A 132 9.40 7.41 24.17
CA THR A 132 9.00 8.71 24.72
C THR A 132 9.17 9.80 23.66
N VAL A 133 8.25 10.76 23.64
CA VAL A 133 8.28 11.91 22.72
C VAL A 133 8.32 13.21 23.53
N ASP A 134 9.40 13.98 23.39
CA ASP A 134 9.49 15.35 23.92
C ASP A 134 9.31 16.37 22.80
N ARG A 135 8.46 17.37 23.04
CA ARG A 135 8.08 18.42 22.08
C ARG A 135 8.73 19.78 22.39
N SER A 136 9.65 19.84 23.35
CA SER A 136 10.29 21.06 23.83
C SER A 136 11.34 21.66 22.87
N GLY A 137 11.71 22.93 23.06
CA GLY A 137 12.93 23.51 22.46
C GLY A 137 12.94 23.69 20.93
N GLY A 138 11.78 23.74 20.27
CA GLY A 138 11.71 23.92 18.80
C GLY A 138 12.06 22.66 17.99
N THR A 139 12.13 21.50 18.64
CA THR A 139 12.33 20.19 18.01
C THR A 139 11.30 19.18 18.51
N ILE A 140 11.35 17.96 17.96
CA ILE A 140 10.68 16.78 18.52
C ILE A 140 11.76 15.74 18.78
N ASP A 141 11.99 15.38 20.03
CA ASP A 141 12.97 14.36 20.42
C ASP A 141 12.21 13.07 20.73
N VAL A 142 12.44 12.03 19.92
CA VAL A 142 11.85 10.69 20.13
C VAL A 142 12.94 9.74 20.64
N SER A 143 12.73 9.14 21.81
CA SER A 143 13.63 8.12 22.35
C SER A 143 12.97 6.75 22.30
N THR A 144 13.69 5.73 21.81
CA THR A 144 13.27 4.31 21.87
C THR A 144 13.69 3.63 23.18
N GLY A 145 14.38 4.35 24.07
CA GLY A 145 15.11 3.80 25.21
C GLY A 145 16.48 3.20 24.84
N VAL A 146 16.84 3.16 23.55
CA VAL A 146 18.21 2.81 23.07
C VAL A 146 18.82 3.95 22.29
N ILE A 147 18.05 4.56 21.39
CA ILE A 147 18.45 5.70 20.59
C ILE A 147 17.53 6.90 20.86
N THR A 148 18.03 8.10 20.61
CA THR A 148 17.24 9.34 20.62
C THR A 148 17.41 10.05 19.28
N VAL A 149 16.30 10.28 18.61
CA VAL A 149 16.24 10.97 17.30
C VAL A 149 15.61 12.35 17.50
N ARG A 150 16.38 13.38 17.17
CA ARG A 150 15.95 14.77 17.22
C ARG A 150 15.48 15.23 15.85
N ILE A 151 14.21 15.58 15.76
CA ILE A 151 13.51 15.95 14.52
C ILE A 151 13.37 17.47 14.48
N GLY A 152 13.69 18.07 13.32
CA GLY A 152 13.49 19.49 13.07
C GLY A 152 12.02 19.82 12.79
N LYS A 153 11.56 21.00 13.21
CA LYS A 153 10.21 21.52 12.90
C LYS A 153 10.20 22.52 11.73
N ASP A 154 11.37 22.91 11.26
CA ASP A 154 11.59 23.90 10.21
C ASP A 154 12.94 23.65 9.49
N GLY A 155 13.19 24.40 8.43
CA GLY A 155 14.45 24.36 7.70
C GLY A 155 14.61 23.08 6.86
N ALA A 156 15.85 22.71 6.54
CA ALA A 156 16.16 21.61 5.62
C ALA A 156 16.53 20.28 6.32
N SER A 157 16.81 20.32 7.62
CA SER A 157 17.24 19.14 8.38
C SER A 157 16.04 18.49 9.07
N LEU A 158 15.50 17.45 8.44
CA LEU A 158 14.42 16.61 8.97
C LEU A 158 14.86 15.94 10.27
N ILE A 159 16.04 15.30 10.26
CA ILE A 159 16.65 14.69 11.44
C ILE A 159 17.92 15.45 11.77
N LYS A 160 17.90 16.22 12.85
CA LYS A 160 19.06 17.02 13.28
C LYS A 160 20.16 16.11 13.83
N SER A 161 19.80 15.11 14.65
CA SER A 161 20.75 14.13 15.21
C SER A 161 20.07 12.81 15.57
N VAL A 162 20.81 11.71 15.42
CA VAL A 162 20.52 10.36 15.94
C VAL A 162 21.61 10.02 16.94
N ARG A 163 21.25 9.84 18.20
CA ARG A 163 22.19 9.55 19.30
C ARG A 163 21.93 8.19 19.91
N ARG A 164 22.99 7.51 20.33
CA ARG A 164 22.95 6.33 21.19
C ARG A 164 23.65 6.69 22.50
N GLY A 165 22.89 6.84 23.57
CA GLY A 165 23.37 7.48 24.79
C GLY A 165 23.91 8.89 24.49
N SER A 166 25.13 9.20 24.95
CA SER A 166 25.78 10.48 24.67
C SER A 166 26.40 10.59 23.27
N THR A 167 26.55 9.48 22.55
CA THR A 167 27.29 9.43 21.28
C THR A 167 26.36 9.74 20.11
N GLU A 168 26.72 10.72 19.29
CA GLU A 168 26.01 11.03 18.04
C GLU A 168 26.42 10.04 16.94
N ILE A 169 25.48 9.24 16.45
CA ILE A 169 25.76 8.24 15.42
C ILE A 169 25.60 8.83 14.02
N ALA A 170 24.60 9.68 13.83
CA ALA A 170 24.38 10.40 12.58
C ALA A 170 23.70 11.74 12.87
N GLY A 171 23.76 12.67 11.92
CA GLY A 171 23.08 13.95 11.98
C GLY A 171 22.79 14.50 10.60
N ASN A 172 22.10 15.63 10.55
CA ASN A 172 21.75 16.35 9.32
C ASN A 172 21.08 15.45 8.25
N GLY A 173 20.15 14.60 8.70
CA GLY A 173 19.25 13.83 7.86
C GLY A 173 18.35 14.76 7.06
N ARG A 174 18.49 14.77 5.74
CA ARG A 174 17.80 15.70 4.84
C ARG A 174 17.44 15.06 3.50
N LEU A 175 16.40 15.58 2.86
CA LEU A 175 16.00 15.19 1.51
C LEU A 175 16.79 16.01 0.50
N VAL A 176 17.29 15.36 -0.55
CA VAL A 176 18.07 15.98 -1.63
C VAL A 176 17.43 15.71 -2.98
N LEU A 177 17.39 16.73 -3.82
CA LEU A 177 16.86 16.66 -5.18
C LEU A 177 17.83 17.36 -6.14
N ILE A 178 18.08 16.72 -7.28
CA ILE A 178 18.81 17.26 -8.42
C ILE A 178 17.81 17.36 -9.56
N ARG A 179 17.61 18.57 -10.06
CA ARG A 179 16.81 18.85 -11.26
C ARG A 179 17.74 19.05 -12.45
N GLN A 180 17.36 18.54 -13.60
CA GLN A 180 17.89 18.93 -14.89
C GLN A 180 16.81 19.74 -15.63
N PRO A 181 17.06 21.02 -15.99
CA PRO A 181 16.04 21.89 -16.56
C PRO A 181 15.77 21.62 -18.05
N GLU A 182 16.71 20.99 -18.74
CA GLU A 182 16.70 20.77 -20.17
C GLU A 182 17.22 19.35 -20.43
N ILE A 183 16.48 18.57 -21.21
CA ILE A 183 16.95 17.31 -21.80
C ILE A 183 17.24 17.54 -23.27
N GLU A 184 18.31 16.95 -23.78
CA GLU A 184 18.62 16.96 -25.21
C GLU A 184 18.52 15.54 -25.74
N ASP A 185 17.96 15.40 -26.94
CA ASP A 185 17.81 14.10 -27.60
C ASP A 185 19.10 13.68 -28.34
N GLU A 186 20.09 14.58 -28.44
CA GLU A 186 21.39 14.37 -29.11
C GLU A 186 22.59 14.58 -28.16
N ASP A 187 23.70 13.86 -28.41
CA ASP A 187 24.89 13.80 -27.54
C ASP A 187 25.79 15.07 -27.53
N GLN A 188 25.29 16.25 -27.92
CA GLN A 188 26.16 17.41 -28.22
C GLN A 188 26.09 18.59 -27.24
N GLY A 189 25.17 18.63 -26.28
CA GLY A 189 25.04 19.80 -25.41
C GLY A 189 25.59 19.69 -24.00
N THR A 190 25.33 20.77 -23.25
CA THR A 190 25.84 20.96 -21.89
C THR A 190 24.76 20.62 -20.86
N VAL A 191 24.98 19.55 -20.10
CA VAL A 191 24.09 19.18 -19.00
C VAL A 191 24.20 20.18 -17.84
N ARG A 192 23.13 20.93 -17.59
CA ARG A 192 22.99 21.81 -16.42
C ARG A 192 22.16 21.11 -15.33
N THR A 193 22.53 21.32 -14.07
CA THR A 193 21.77 20.77 -12.94
C THR A 193 21.57 21.79 -11.84
N GLU A 194 20.48 21.63 -11.10
CA GLU A 194 20.11 22.45 -9.95
C GLU A 194 19.88 21.57 -8.73
N ARG A 195 20.40 21.97 -7.57
CA ARG A 195 20.21 21.24 -6.32
C ARG A 195 19.17 21.90 -5.45
N PHE A 196 18.28 21.08 -4.90
CA PHE A 196 17.23 21.44 -3.95
C PHE A 196 17.38 20.60 -2.69
N GLU A 197 16.92 21.14 -1.57
CA GLU A 197 16.79 20.39 -0.31
C GLU A 197 15.34 20.42 0.16
N GLY A 198 14.88 19.36 0.81
CA GLY A 198 13.54 19.33 1.40
C GLY A 198 13.41 20.36 2.51
N ALA A 199 12.52 21.34 2.34
CA ALA A 199 12.18 22.31 3.36
C ALA A 199 10.93 21.86 4.12
N ILE A 200 11.06 21.72 5.43
CA ILE A 200 9.96 21.34 6.34
C ILE A 200 8.91 22.45 6.32
N GLY A 201 7.66 22.05 6.06
CA GLY A 201 6.48 22.89 6.20
C GLY A 201 5.74 22.63 7.51
N GLU A 202 5.50 21.35 7.83
CA GLU A 202 4.75 20.93 9.03
C GLU A 202 5.34 19.66 9.63
N VAL A 203 5.21 19.51 10.96
CA VAL A 203 5.57 18.30 11.68
C VAL A 203 4.50 17.93 12.69
N THR A 204 3.98 16.71 12.57
CA THR A 204 2.86 16.20 13.36
C THR A 204 3.27 14.90 14.07
N VAL A 205 3.05 14.83 15.38
CA VAL A 205 3.16 13.56 16.12
C VAL A 205 1.83 12.84 15.98
N GLU A 206 1.75 11.88 15.08
CA GLU A 206 0.52 11.10 14.82
C GLU A 206 0.28 10.04 15.91
N GLN A 207 1.35 9.53 16.53
CA GLN A 207 1.25 8.57 17.62
C GLN A 207 2.34 8.80 18.67
N ASP A 208 1.96 8.72 19.96
CA ASP A 208 2.80 8.95 21.13
C ASP A 208 2.50 7.89 22.20
N GLY A 209 2.84 6.64 21.92
CA GLY A 209 2.59 5.52 22.83
C GLY A 209 3.88 4.84 23.31
N PRO A 210 3.82 4.05 24.39
CA PRO A 210 5.01 3.48 25.03
C PRO A 210 5.70 2.39 24.21
N VAL A 211 5.01 1.78 23.23
CA VAL A 211 5.59 0.75 22.34
C VAL A 211 5.94 1.34 20.97
N ARG A 212 5.10 2.24 20.43
CA ARG A 212 5.29 2.84 19.10
C ARG A 212 4.95 4.33 19.11
N ALA A 213 5.80 5.11 18.44
CA ALA A 213 5.54 6.51 18.10
C ALA A 213 5.74 6.75 16.59
N VAL A 214 4.96 7.68 16.05
CA VAL A 214 5.00 8.07 14.63
C VAL A 214 5.05 9.58 14.52
N VAL A 215 6.02 10.08 13.75
CA VAL A 215 6.14 11.51 13.45
C VAL A 215 6.09 11.70 11.93
N ARG A 216 5.09 12.46 11.47
CA ARG A 216 4.93 12.89 10.09
C ARG A 216 5.59 14.25 9.88
N ILE A 217 6.25 14.41 8.75
CA ILE A 217 6.91 15.64 8.31
C ILE A 217 6.48 15.91 6.87
N ASP A 218 5.79 17.02 6.63
CA ASP A 218 5.38 17.45 5.29
C ASP A 218 6.19 18.66 4.84
N GLY A 219 6.41 18.79 3.54
CA GLY A 219 7.16 19.91 2.98
C GLY A 219 7.28 19.89 1.47
N LYS A 220 8.20 20.70 0.94
CA LYS A 220 8.55 20.76 -0.50
C LYS A 220 10.06 20.88 -0.68
N HIS A 221 10.58 20.46 -1.82
CA HIS A 221 11.97 20.68 -2.19
C HIS A 221 12.20 22.13 -2.62
N ARG A 222 13.18 22.82 -2.04
CA ARG A 222 13.41 24.26 -2.21
C ARG A 222 14.83 24.61 -2.66
N LYS A 223 14.94 25.59 -3.56
CA LYS A 223 16.16 26.28 -3.98
C LYS A 223 15.86 27.77 -4.16
N GLY A 224 16.40 28.63 -3.29
CA GLY A 224 16.06 30.06 -3.30
C GLY A 224 14.57 30.27 -3.07
N SER A 225 13.90 30.95 -4.01
CA SER A 225 12.45 31.19 -4.02
C SER A 225 11.63 30.06 -4.64
N ARG A 226 12.26 29.13 -5.36
CA ARG A 226 11.54 28.03 -6.04
C ARG A 226 11.31 26.87 -5.08
N SER A 227 10.06 26.41 -5.01
CA SER A 227 9.63 25.23 -4.27
C SER A 227 8.72 24.35 -5.12
N TRP A 228 8.97 23.04 -5.13
CA TRP A 228 8.21 22.04 -5.88
C TRP A 228 8.46 20.65 -5.28
N LEU A 229 7.88 19.61 -5.88
CA LEU A 229 7.93 18.21 -5.47
C LEU A 229 7.57 18.06 -3.98
N PRO A 230 6.28 18.22 -3.60
CA PRO A 230 5.80 17.94 -2.26
C PRO A 230 6.26 16.59 -1.75
N PHE A 231 6.61 16.53 -0.47
CA PHE A 231 6.93 15.30 0.22
C PHE A 231 6.14 15.15 1.51
N SER A 232 5.87 13.89 1.87
CA SER A 232 5.46 13.48 3.20
C SER A 232 6.41 12.39 3.68
N VAL A 233 7.00 12.57 4.85
CA VAL A 233 7.90 11.61 5.49
C VAL A 233 7.32 11.18 6.82
N ARG A 234 7.12 9.87 7.03
CA ARG A 234 6.78 9.30 8.34
C ARG A 234 7.96 8.56 8.94
N LEU A 235 8.26 8.88 10.19
CA LEU A 235 9.30 8.22 10.98
C LEU A 235 8.63 7.34 12.05
N TYR A 236 8.94 6.05 12.01
CA TYR A 236 8.39 5.04 12.90
C TYR A 236 9.43 4.58 13.91
N PHE A 237 9.09 4.72 15.19
CA PHE A 237 9.95 4.37 16.32
C PHE A 237 9.26 3.33 17.18
N TYR A 238 10.03 2.36 17.67
CA TYR A 238 9.53 1.26 18.49
C TYR A 238 10.38 1.05 19.75
N ALA A 239 9.73 0.56 20.80
CA ALA A 239 10.30 0.35 22.12
C ALA A 239 11.49 -0.62 22.08
N GLY A 240 12.66 -0.17 22.55
CA GLY A 240 13.88 -0.95 22.62
C GLY A 240 14.64 -1.11 21.31
N ALA A 241 14.14 -0.58 20.20
CA ALA A 241 14.81 -0.65 18.90
C ALA A 241 16.05 0.27 18.87
N ASP A 242 17.13 -0.20 18.24
CA ASP A 242 18.28 0.63 17.86
C ASP A 242 18.14 1.25 16.46
N SER A 243 16.93 1.16 15.90
CA SER A 243 16.60 1.51 14.53
C SER A 243 15.29 2.28 14.44
N PHE A 244 15.07 2.87 13.27
CA PHE A 244 13.81 3.49 12.89
C PHE A 244 13.54 3.28 11.40
N ARG A 245 12.26 3.27 11.03
CA ARG A 245 11.80 3.18 9.63
C ARG A 245 11.36 4.56 9.15
N MET A 246 11.69 4.90 7.91
CA MET A 246 11.25 6.10 7.21
C MET A 246 10.39 5.69 6.02
N VAL A 247 9.17 6.20 5.93
CA VAL A 247 8.30 6.08 4.74
C VAL A 247 8.29 7.45 4.07
N HIS A 248 8.86 7.54 2.87
CA HIS A 248 9.03 8.79 2.12
C HIS A 248 8.17 8.78 0.87
N THR A 249 7.17 9.64 0.83
CA THR A 249 6.28 9.86 -0.30
C THR A 249 6.65 11.15 -1.01
N ILE A 250 6.71 11.12 -2.34
CA ILE A 250 6.71 12.32 -3.18
C ILE A 250 5.42 12.41 -3.99
N THR A 251 4.98 13.62 -4.28
CA THR A 251 3.92 13.90 -5.27
C THR A 251 4.51 14.77 -6.37
N TYR A 252 4.42 14.33 -7.62
CA TYR A 252 5.01 15.06 -8.75
C TYR A 252 4.14 16.26 -9.14
N ASP A 253 4.66 17.49 -8.97
CA ASP A 253 4.01 18.74 -9.37
C ASP A 253 4.84 19.55 -10.40
N GLY A 254 5.79 18.89 -11.07
CA GLY A 254 6.66 19.51 -12.07
C GLY A 254 6.00 19.64 -13.44
N ASN A 255 6.55 20.50 -14.31
CA ASN A 255 6.10 20.62 -15.69
C ASN A 255 7.02 19.87 -16.67
N GLN A 256 6.45 19.00 -17.49
CA GLN A 256 7.11 18.34 -18.61
C GLN A 256 6.13 18.24 -19.77
N GLU A 257 6.38 19.04 -20.82
CA GLU A 257 5.50 19.12 -21.99
C GLU A 257 6.03 18.22 -23.13
N PRO A 258 5.16 17.42 -23.77
CA PRO A 258 5.55 16.65 -24.96
C PRO A 258 6.15 17.56 -26.04
N GLY A 259 7.23 17.11 -26.68
CA GLY A 259 7.94 17.89 -27.70
C GLY A 259 8.73 19.10 -27.17
N LYS A 260 8.79 19.35 -25.85
CA LYS A 260 9.66 20.36 -25.25
C LYS A 260 10.88 19.73 -24.59
N ALA A 261 12.05 20.30 -24.88
CA ALA A 261 13.30 19.95 -24.23
C ALA A 261 13.40 20.52 -22.81
N SER A 262 12.74 21.65 -22.53
CA SER A 262 12.74 22.31 -21.22
C SER A 262 11.65 21.77 -20.31
N GLY A 263 11.97 21.55 -19.04
CA GLY A 263 11.00 21.05 -18.06
C GLY A 263 11.61 20.78 -16.69
N ASP A 264 10.92 19.94 -15.93
CA ASP A 264 11.28 19.53 -14.58
C ASP A 264 11.69 18.07 -14.53
N PHE A 265 12.85 17.77 -15.13
CA PHE A 265 13.40 16.43 -15.14
C PHE A 265 14.14 16.15 -13.83
N ILE A 266 13.67 15.15 -13.07
CA ILE A 266 14.37 14.70 -11.87
C ILE A 266 15.64 13.97 -12.32
N ARG A 267 16.80 14.52 -12.00
CA ARG A 267 18.09 13.88 -12.26
C ARG A 267 18.56 13.05 -11.06
N GLY A 268 18.13 13.38 -9.85
CA GLY A 268 18.47 12.58 -8.66
C GLY A 268 17.55 12.92 -7.51
N LEU A 269 17.08 11.91 -6.78
CA LEU A 269 16.18 12.06 -5.63
C LEU A 269 16.66 11.15 -4.51
N GLY A 270 16.85 11.66 -3.28
CA GLY A 270 17.39 10.83 -2.22
C GLY A 270 17.33 11.39 -0.81
N VAL A 271 17.77 10.56 0.14
CA VAL A 271 17.89 10.88 1.57
C VAL A 271 19.37 10.87 1.95
N ARG A 272 19.84 11.92 2.60
CA ARG A 272 21.26 12.10 2.98
C ARG A 272 21.44 12.27 4.47
N PHE A 273 22.48 11.64 5.02
CA PHE A 273 22.94 11.80 6.40
C PHE A 273 24.43 12.12 6.46
N THR A 274 24.83 12.79 7.55
CA THR A 274 26.23 12.94 7.95
C THR A 274 26.54 11.97 9.09
N VAL A 275 27.64 11.22 8.99
CA VAL A 275 28.06 10.20 9.97
C VAL A 275 29.43 10.59 10.54
N PRO A 276 29.56 10.90 11.85
CA PRO A 276 30.86 11.24 12.44
C PRO A 276 31.85 10.07 12.42
N MET A 277 33.07 10.31 11.93
CA MET A 277 34.13 9.30 11.75
C MET A 277 35.25 9.47 12.79
N ARG A 278 34.99 8.99 14.01
CA ARG A 278 35.83 9.27 15.20
C ARG A 278 37.09 8.42 15.31
N ASP A 279 37.05 7.21 14.76
CA ASP A 279 38.13 6.24 14.90
C ASP A 279 39.32 6.58 13.98
N ALA A 280 40.47 5.94 14.23
CA ALA A 280 41.58 5.95 13.27
C ALA A 280 41.11 5.36 11.93
N SER A 281 41.67 5.82 10.81
CA SER A 281 41.20 5.42 9.47
C SER A 281 41.23 3.91 9.21
N TYR A 282 42.10 3.16 9.90
CA TYR A 282 42.16 1.69 9.80
C TYR A 282 41.13 0.96 10.68
N ASP A 283 40.48 1.67 11.60
CA ASP A 283 39.37 1.22 12.46
C ASP A 283 38.00 1.75 11.95
N ARG A 284 38.01 2.47 10.82
CA ARG A 284 36.81 2.91 10.09
C ARG A 284 36.44 1.90 9.03
N HIS A 285 35.17 1.65 8.88
CA HIS A 285 34.63 0.44 8.30
C HIS A 285 33.50 0.78 7.33
N ILE A 286 33.60 0.23 6.12
CA ILE A 286 32.59 0.34 5.06
C ILE A 286 31.99 -1.05 4.81
N ARG A 287 30.67 -1.16 4.78
CA ARG A 287 29.99 -2.35 4.27
C ARG A 287 28.94 -1.96 3.25
N ILE A 288 28.85 -2.71 2.16
CA ILE A 288 27.89 -2.47 1.07
C ILE A 288 27.27 -3.81 0.67
N GLY A 289 25.94 -3.84 0.61
CA GLY A 289 25.12 -5.01 0.26
C GLY A 289 25.25 -5.42 -1.20
N GLY A 290 25.65 -6.67 -1.43
CA GLY A 290 25.61 -7.33 -2.74
C GLY A 290 24.36 -8.21 -2.89
N GLU A 291 24.48 -9.32 -3.61
CA GLU A 291 23.39 -10.31 -3.74
C GLU A 291 23.14 -11.08 -2.44
N GLY A 292 21.86 -11.28 -2.10
CA GLY A 292 21.46 -11.92 -0.84
C GLY A 292 22.06 -11.19 0.36
N THR A 293 22.68 -11.93 1.27
CA THR A 293 23.39 -11.41 2.45
C THR A 293 24.89 -11.17 2.20
N GLY A 294 25.34 -11.22 0.93
CA GLY A 294 26.72 -10.93 0.55
C GLY A 294 27.08 -9.46 0.79
N LEU A 295 28.33 -9.20 1.21
CA LEU A 295 28.79 -7.86 1.56
C LEU A 295 30.20 -7.58 1.03
N LEU A 296 30.40 -6.39 0.47
CA LEU A 296 31.73 -5.76 0.44
C LEU A 296 32.09 -5.39 1.89
N ARG A 297 33.27 -5.81 2.37
CA ARG A 297 33.74 -5.58 3.75
C ARG A 297 35.14 -5.01 3.75
N GLU A 298 35.24 -3.69 3.86
CA GLU A 298 36.52 -2.98 3.81
C GLU A 298 36.72 -2.03 5.00
N ALA A 299 37.96 -1.59 5.20
CA ALA A 299 38.27 -0.46 6.05
C ALA A 299 38.66 0.74 5.18
N VAL A 300 38.47 1.97 5.69
CA VAL A 300 38.88 3.19 4.98
C VAL A 300 40.38 3.15 4.68
N LYS A 301 41.22 2.72 5.64
CA LYS A 301 42.62 2.35 5.42
C LYS A 301 42.82 0.85 5.63
N GLY A 302 42.81 0.09 4.55
CA GLY A 302 43.06 -1.35 4.59
C GLY A 302 44.50 -1.68 5.00
N VAL A 303 44.67 -2.50 6.04
CA VAL A 303 45.98 -3.04 6.47
C VAL A 303 46.12 -4.54 6.19
N THR A 304 45.14 -5.14 5.52
CA THR A 304 45.18 -6.50 4.97
C THR A 304 45.65 -6.50 3.52
N GLY A 305 46.16 -7.65 3.04
CA GLY A 305 46.59 -7.81 1.63
C GLY A 305 47.80 -6.96 1.22
N LEU A 306 48.51 -6.36 2.17
CA LEU A 306 49.70 -5.55 1.92
C LEU A 306 50.93 -6.42 1.61
N ARG A 307 51.99 -5.79 1.10
CA ARG A 307 53.31 -6.44 0.89
C ARG A 307 53.97 -6.90 2.20
N ARG A 308 53.56 -6.36 3.34
CA ARG A 308 54.06 -6.71 4.68
C ARG A 308 52.85 -7.01 5.56
N ASP A 309 52.97 -8.07 6.35
CA ASP A 309 51.90 -8.53 7.23
C ASP A 309 51.95 -7.75 8.55
N PRO A 310 50.87 -7.06 8.98
CA PRO A 310 50.83 -6.40 10.30
C PRO A 310 50.74 -7.37 11.48
N GLY A 311 50.37 -8.63 11.22
CA GLY A 311 50.11 -9.69 12.18
C GLY A 311 48.69 -10.26 12.03
N ALA A 312 48.54 -11.57 12.19
CA ALA A 312 47.27 -12.28 12.02
C ALA A 312 46.12 -11.70 12.88
N ALA A 313 46.41 -11.30 14.12
CA ALA A 313 45.42 -10.69 15.02
C ALA A 313 44.90 -9.35 14.47
N VAL A 314 45.77 -8.54 13.86
CA VAL A 314 45.41 -7.25 13.25
C VAL A 314 44.52 -7.47 12.02
N GLN A 315 44.89 -8.43 11.17
CA GLN A 315 44.11 -8.76 9.97
C GLN A 315 42.71 -9.29 10.33
N ALA A 316 42.64 -10.20 11.30
CA ALA A 316 41.39 -10.76 11.78
C ALA A 316 40.48 -9.67 12.39
N ALA A 317 41.03 -8.79 13.22
CA ALA A 317 40.30 -7.68 13.83
C ALA A 317 39.74 -6.72 12.77
N GLN A 318 40.56 -6.30 11.80
CA GLN A 318 40.11 -5.38 10.75
C GLN A 318 39.00 -5.99 9.89
N TYR A 319 39.18 -7.25 9.48
CA TYR A 319 38.17 -7.93 8.68
C TYR A 319 36.86 -8.07 9.46
N ALA A 320 36.93 -8.39 10.76
CA ALA A 320 35.78 -8.50 11.65
C ALA A 320 35.11 -7.14 11.98
N GLY A 321 35.73 -6.00 11.65
CA GLY A 321 35.21 -4.68 11.98
C GLY A 321 35.51 -4.21 13.40
N GLN A 322 36.47 -4.84 14.08
CA GLN A 322 36.82 -4.55 15.46
C GLN A 322 37.89 -3.45 15.53
N LYS A 323 38.08 -2.89 16.74
CA LYS A 323 39.24 -2.04 17.01
C LYS A 323 40.52 -2.87 16.88
N LEU A 324 41.47 -2.40 16.10
CA LEU A 324 42.74 -3.09 15.92
C LEU A 324 43.58 -3.01 17.23
N PRO A 325 44.49 -3.98 17.46
CA PRO A 325 45.47 -3.91 18.55
C PRO A 325 46.29 -2.62 18.50
N ASP A 326 46.96 -2.26 19.59
CA ASP A 326 47.87 -1.11 19.63
C ASP A 326 48.91 -1.22 18.48
N PRO A 327 49.08 -0.18 17.64
CA PRO A 327 50.07 -0.18 16.56
C PRO A 327 51.51 -0.52 16.98
N ALA A 328 51.85 -0.36 18.26
CA ALA A 328 53.13 -0.78 18.84
C ALA A 328 53.32 -2.30 18.83
N THR A 329 52.24 -3.10 18.80
CA THR A 329 52.29 -4.57 18.77
C THR A 329 52.30 -5.15 17.36
N TRP A 330 52.20 -4.32 16.32
CA TRP A 330 52.18 -4.76 14.93
C TRP A 330 53.62 -4.92 14.41
N ASP A 331 53.77 -5.59 13.26
CA ASP A 331 55.04 -5.56 12.54
C ASP A 331 55.40 -4.10 12.19
N GLN A 332 56.54 -3.64 12.70
CA GLN A 332 56.98 -2.25 12.53
C GLN A 332 57.21 -1.88 11.06
N ARG A 333 57.40 -2.86 10.17
CA ARG A 333 57.49 -2.59 8.73
C ARG A 333 56.15 -2.12 8.15
N VAL A 334 55.03 -2.41 8.80
CA VAL A 334 53.71 -1.86 8.48
C VAL A 334 53.47 -0.54 9.20
N THR A 335 53.62 -0.50 10.53
CA THR A 335 53.28 0.71 11.34
C THR A 335 54.04 1.95 10.88
N THR A 336 55.35 1.82 10.62
CA THR A 336 56.20 2.92 10.11
C THR A 336 55.85 3.39 8.70
N ARG A 337 54.98 2.65 7.98
CA ARG A 337 54.58 2.92 6.58
C ARG A 337 53.08 3.20 6.40
N LEU A 338 52.31 3.30 7.49
CA LEU A 338 50.89 3.70 7.45
C LEU A 338 50.60 4.96 6.62
N PRO A 339 51.46 6.00 6.58
CA PRO A 339 51.24 7.17 5.74
C PRO A 339 51.23 6.88 4.23
N TYR A 340 51.82 5.77 3.78
CA TYR A 340 51.89 5.37 2.37
C TYR A 340 50.74 4.46 1.94
N ILE A 341 49.85 4.07 2.86
CA ILE A 341 48.68 3.26 2.55
C ILE A 341 47.50 4.20 2.24
N PRO A 342 46.87 4.08 1.05
CA PRO A 342 45.73 4.92 0.68
C PRO A 342 44.56 4.84 1.66
N GLU A 343 43.85 5.96 1.80
CA GLU A 343 42.55 6.03 2.47
C GLU A 343 41.47 6.16 1.40
N TRP A 344 40.49 5.25 1.43
CA TRP A 344 39.36 5.20 0.51
C TRP A 344 38.17 5.93 1.13
N GLY A 345 37.99 7.18 0.76
CA GLY A 345 36.95 8.05 1.29
C GLY A 345 35.59 7.91 0.63
N ASP A 346 35.55 7.53 -0.66
CA ASP A 346 34.33 7.56 -1.45
C ASP A 346 34.00 6.18 -2.03
N TYR A 347 32.73 5.79 -1.94
CA TYR A 347 32.16 4.55 -2.51
C TYR A 347 30.83 4.81 -3.18
N THR A 348 30.58 4.19 -4.31
CA THR A 348 29.29 4.22 -5.00
C THR A 348 28.87 2.81 -5.36
N LEU A 349 27.64 2.43 -5.01
CA LEU A 349 26.93 1.30 -5.60
C LEU A 349 25.83 1.84 -6.51
N SER A 350 25.87 1.50 -7.80
CA SER A 350 24.90 1.93 -8.81
C SER A 350 24.15 0.71 -9.36
N GLN A 351 22.83 0.68 -9.18
CA GLN A 351 21.91 -0.32 -9.73
C GLN A 351 21.02 0.39 -10.76
N LEU A 352 21.49 0.44 -12.00
CA LEU A 352 20.85 1.22 -13.08
C LEU A 352 19.83 0.39 -13.88
N SER A 353 19.78 -0.92 -13.68
CA SER A 353 18.76 -1.84 -14.20
C SER A 353 18.33 -2.82 -13.11
N ALA A 354 17.29 -3.62 -13.34
CA ALA A 354 16.88 -4.68 -12.41
C ALA A 354 17.87 -5.88 -12.34
N ASP A 355 18.88 -5.93 -13.22
CA ASP A 355 19.73 -7.12 -13.41
C ASP A 355 21.24 -6.87 -13.27
N GLY A 356 21.67 -5.64 -13.00
CA GLY A 356 23.08 -5.34 -12.81
C GLY A 356 23.35 -4.17 -11.88
N PHE A 357 24.27 -4.38 -10.93
CA PHE A 357 24.91 -3.30 -10.19
C PHE A 357 26.42 -3.32 -10.32
N THR A 358 27.01 -2.14 -10.16
CA THR A 358 28.46 -1.96 -10.04
C THR A 358 28.79 -1.28 -8.72
N VAL A 359 29.98 -1.59 -8.19
CA VAL A 359 30.55 -0.90 -7.03
C VAL A 359 31.89 -0.29 -7.46
N ARG A 360 32.08 0.99 -7.13
CA ARG A 360 33.33 1.70 -7.36
C ARG A 360 33.76 2.46 -6.12
N LYS A 361 35.07 2.67 -5.96
CA LYS A 361 35.64 3.47 -4.87
C LYS A 361 36.75 4.39 -5.35
N ARG A 362 37.04 5.44 -4.59
CA ARG A 362 38.23 6.28 -4.78
C ARG A 362 38.74 6.82 -3.45
N THR A 363 39.95 7.35 -3.49
CA THR A 363 40.58 7.93 -2.29
C THR A 363 39.85 9.19 -1.84
N LYS A 364 39.72 10.18 -2.73
CA LYS A 364 38.98 11.42 -2.52
C LYS A 364 38.65 12.11 -3.84
N LYS A 365 37.79 13.13 -3.80
CA LYS A 365 37.49 14.01 -4.93
C LYS A 365 38.78 14.54 -5.61
N GLY A 366 38.78 14.57 -6.94
CA GLY A 366 39.94 14.95 -7.76
C GLY A 366 40.81 13.78 -8.21
N HIS A 367 40.56 12.56 -7.72
CA HIS A 367 41.23 11.34 -8.16
C HIS A 367 40.27 10.38 -8.87
N GLY A 368 40.84 9.47 -9.67
CA GLY A 368 40.11 8.46 -10.44
C GLY A 368 39.40 7.44 -9.57
N TRP A 369 38.25 6.96 -10.06
CA TRP A 369 37.54 5.81 -9.50
C TRP A 369 38.16 4.50 -9.95
N ILE A 370 38.15 3.50 -9.08
CA ILE A 370 38.46 2.12 -9.42
C ILE A 370 37.23 1.24 -9.21
N GLY A 371 37.10 0.19 -10.03
CA GLY A 371 36.11 -0.87 -9.79
C GLY A 371 36.41 -1.59 -8.47
N ALA A 372 35.37 -1.87 -7.70
CA ALA A 372 35.44 -2.56 -6.41
C ALA A 372 34.55 -3.82 -6.36
N GLY A 373 33.77 -4.07 -7.42
CA GLY A 373 32.92 -5.24 -7.55
C GLY A 373 31.68 -4.95 -8.37
N GLY A 374 30.79 -5.93 -8.45
CA GLY A 374 29.51 -5.85 -9.13
C GLY A 374 28.78 -7.18 -9.00
N GLY A 375 27.54 -7.22 -9.44
CA GLY A 375 26.69 -8.39 -9.41
C GLY A 375 25.38 -8.08 -10.10
N ARG A 376 24.36 -8.93 -9.88
CA ARG A 376 23.06 -8.76 -10.51
C ARG A 376 22.14 -7.84 -9.72
N ARG A 377 21.85 -8.20 -8.47
CA ARG A 377 20.82 -7.54 -7.65
C ARG A 377 21.35 -7.20 -6.27
N ALA A 378 21.70 -5.93 -6.08
CA ALA A 378 22.17 -5.43 -4.80
C ALA A 378 21.03 -5.41 -3.78
N SER A 379 21.33 -5.76 -2.54
CA SER A 379 20.32 -5.78 -1.48
C SER A 379 19.82 -4.41 -1.03
N GLY A 380 20.45 -3.32 -1.50
CA GLY A 380 20.06 -1.95 -1.13
C GLY A 380 20.54 -1.51 0.26
N PHE A 381 21.49 -2.24 0.85
CA PHE A 381 22.01 -2.02 2.20
C PHE A 381 23.42 -1.42 2.21
N GLY A 382 23.73 -0.63 3.24
CA GLY A 382 25.10 -0.19 3.52
C GLY A 382 25.34 0.15 4.99
N TYR A 383 26.62 0.28 5.34
CA TYR A 383 27.09 0.75 6.65
C TYR A 383 28.35 1.60 6.48
N VAL A 384 28.44 2.68 7.26
CA VAL A 384 29.66 3.44 7.47
C VAL A 384 29.82 3.80 8.96
N GLY A 385 31.03 3.67 9.48
CA GLY A 385 31.35 4.01 10.86
C GLY A 385 32.67 3.41 11.29
N GLY A 386 32.81 3.03 12.56
CA GLY A 386 34.00 2.38 13.08
C GLY A 386 33.77 1.66 14.39
N ALA A 387 34.86 1.32 15.08
CA ALA A 387 34.81 0.66 16.38
C ALA A 387 34.06 1.46 17.45
N SER A 388 33.92 2.78 17.27
CA SER A 388 33.21 3.69 18.19
C SER A 388 31.81 4.10 17.72
N GLY A 389 31.23 3.39 16.75
CA GLY A 389 29.85 3.57 16.29
C GLY A 389 29.71 3.87 14.81
N GLY A 390 28.48 3.73 14.29
CA GLY A 390 28.21 3.94 12.88
C GLY A 390 26.75 3.74 12.50
N LEU A 391 26.41 4.19 11.30
CA LEU A 391 25.05 4.11 10.75
C LEU A 391 24.98 2.97 9.73
N SER A 392 24.08 2.01 9.96
CA SER A 392 23.59 1.15 8.88
C SER A 392 22.35 1.80 8.27
N PHE A 393 22.17 1.60 6.97
CA PHE A 393 21.08 2.20 6.20
C PHE A 393 20.65 1.26 5.08
N GLY A 394 19.37 1.30 4.70
CA GLY A 394 18.89 0.54 3.56
C GLY A 394 17.64 1.12 2.92
N LEU A 395 17.45 0.80 1.64
CA LEU A 395 16.26 1.11 0.84
C LEU A 395 15.59 -0.22 0.46
N ARG A 396 14.35 -0.41 0.90
CA ARG A 396 13.53 -1.58 0.54
C ARG A 396 13.26 -1.57 -0.97
N ASP A 397 13.20 -2.76 -1.57
CA ASP A 397 12.94 -2.96 -3.01
C ASP A 397 13.95 -2.25 -3.94
N PHE A 398 15.21 -2.12 -3.49
CA PHE A 398 16.23 -1.31 -4.15
C PHE A 398 16.45 -1.60 -5.63
N TRP A 399 16.57 -2.87 -6.02
CA TRP A 399 16.79 -3.24 -7.42
C TRP A 399 15.49 -3.38 -8.19
N GLU A 400 14.40 -3.74 -7.52
CA GLU A 400 13.05 -3.74 -8.09
C GLU A 400 12.62 -2.33 -8.50
N ARG A 401 13.12 -1.31 -7.82
CA ARG A 401 12.76 0.10 -8.05
C ARG A 401 13.86 0.92 -8.69
N HIS A 402 14.73 0.26 -9.46
CA HIS A 402 15.79 0.92 -10.21
C HIS A 402 15.25 2.09 -11.08
N PRO A 403 16.09 3.08 -11.43
CA PRO A 403 17.51 3.18 -11.11
C PRO A 403 17.78 3.72 -9.69
N SER A 404 18.48 2.93 -8.88
CA SER A 404 18.77 3.22 -7.48
C SER A 404 20.29 3.30 -7.23
N GLN A 405 20.71 4.07 -6.23
CA GLN A 405 22.14 4.23 -5.92
C GLN A 405 22.40 4.46 -4.43
N LEU A 406 23.54 3.97 -3.94
CA LEU A 406 24.06 4.26 -2.60
C LEU A 406 25.43 4.95 -2.71
N ASP A 407 25.57 6.08 -2.05
CA ASP A 407 26.82 6.83 -2.00
C ASP A 407 27.34 6.94 -0.57
N ILE A 408 28.65 6.73 -0.40
CA ILE A 408 29.42 7.14 0.75
C ILE A 408 30.50 8.11 0.26
N ARG A 409 30.66 9.26 0.92
CA ARG A 409 31.65 10.29 0.60
C ARG A 409 32.44 10.68 1.83
N ASP A 410 33.69 11.05 1.63
CA ASP A 410 34.54 11.68 2.65
C ASP A 410 34.76 10.84 3.93
N ALA A 411 34.67 9.50 3.87
CA ALA A 411 34.87 8.61 5.02
C ALA A 411 36.30 8.64 5.63
N HIS A 412 37.26 9.20 4.89
CA HIS A 412 38.62 9.48 5.33
C HIS A 412 38.74 10.75 6.19
N THR A 413 37.73 11.62 6.21
CA THR A 413 37.72 12.87 6.98
C THR A 413 37.12 12.68 8.38
N GLY A 414 36.77 13.77 9.09
CA GLY A 414 36.09 13.70 10.39
C GLY A 414 34.61 13.29 10.31
N ALA A 415 33.99 13.32 9.13
CA ALA A 415 32.61 12.90 8.93
C ALA A 415 32.39 12.39 7.50
N ALA A 416 31.65 11.30 7.35
CA ALA A 416 31.21 10.79 6.06
C ALA A 416 29.83 11.36 5.69
N GLU A 417 29.55 11.53 4.41
CA GLU A 417 28.18 11.71 3.91
C GLU A 417 27.67 10.40 3.29
N VAL A 418 26.49 9.98 3.71
CA VAL A 418 25.76 8.84 3.12
C VAL A 418 24.58 9.37 2.35
N THR A 419 24.36 8.93 1.11
CA THR A 419 23.13 9.22 0.36
C THR A 419 22.50 7.94 -0.17
N LEU A 420 21.22 7.72 0.14
CA LEU A 420 20.38 6.73 -0.53
C LEU A 420 19.59 7.44 -1.62
N TRP A 421 19.88 7.12 -2.87
CA TRP A 421 19.21 7.67 -4.04
C TRP A 421 18.05 6.75 -4.45
N LEU A 422 16.84 7.26 -4.34
CA LEU A 422 15.61 6.67 -4.87
C LEU A 422 15.55 6.78 -6.40
N TRP A 423 16.18 7.83 -6.94
CA TRP A 423 16.52 7.95 -8.36
C TRP A 423 17.99 8.31 -8.47
N SER A 424 18.77 7.45 -9.14
CA SER A 424 20.21 7.60 -9.28
C SER A 424 20.59 8.81 -10.16
N PRO A 425 21.55 9.66 -9.73
CA PRO A 425 22.14 10.71 -10.58
C PRO A 425 22.95 10.19 -11.78
N GLU A 426 23.25 8.89 -11.81
CA GLU A 426 23.98 8.22 -12.91
C GLU A 426 23.03 7.68 -13.99
N ALA A 427 21.73 7.57 -13.71
CA ALA A 427 20.71 7.25 -14.70
C ALA A 427 20.44 8.43 -15.64
N GLN A 428 19.66 8.20 -16.68
CA GLN A 428 19.08 9.30 -17.46
C GLN A 428 18.18 10.17 -16.58
N PRO A 429 17.93 11.45 -16.93
CA PRO A 429 16.93 12.25 -16.24
C PRO A 429 15.56 11.57 -16.38
N MET A 430 14.74 11.66 -15.34
CA MET A 430 13.39 11.12 -15.33
C MET A 430 12.51 11.90 -16.32
N ASP A 431 12.22 11.27 -17.46
CA ASP A 431 11.33 11.77 -18.50
C ASP A 431 9.94 11.17 -18.32
N LEU A 432 8.98 12.04 -18.02
CA LEU A 432 7.57 11.73 -17.80
C LEU A 432 6.69 12.44 -18.83
N ARG A 433 7.28 12.94 -19.93
CA ARG A 433 6.52 13.48 -21.06
C ARG A 433 5.64 12.37 -21.62
N PHE A 434 4.51 12.76 -22.18
CA PHE A 434 3.63 11.85 -22.89
C PHE A 434 4.35 11.20 -24.09
N TYR A 435 4.10 9.91 -24.31
CA TYR A 435 4.93 9.07 -25.18
C TYR A 435 4.75 9.30 -26.69
N HIS A 436 3.69 9.99 -27.13
CA HIS A 436 3.43 10.28 -28.54
C HIS A 436 2.84 11.68 -28.77
N ASP A 437 2.76 12.13 -30.02
CA ASP A 437 2.32 13.48 -30.40
C ASP A 437 0.80 13.64 -30.63
N GLY A 438 0.03 12.56 -30.51
CA GLY A 438 -1.43 12.54 -30.63
C GLY A 438 -1.94 11.99 -31.96
N MET A 439 -1.06 11.81 -32.95
CA MET A 439 -1.41 11.27 -34.28
C MET A 439 -2.57 12.02 -34.99
N GLY A 440 -2.75 13.31 -34.68
CA GLY A 440 -3.81 14.15 -35.26
C GLY A 440 -5.22 13.89 -34.72
N GLN A 441 -5.37 13.29 -33.54
CA GLN A 441 -6.66 13.02 -32.90
C GLN A 441 -7.21 14.28 -32.19
N ASP A 442 -7.62 15.27 -32.98
CA ASP A 442 -8.01 16.60 -32.51
C ASP A 442 -9.49 16.68 -32.06
N THR A 443 -10.31 15.69 -32.44
CA THR A 443 -11.74 15.61 -32.09
C THR A 443 -12.08 14.33 -31.33
N PHE A 444 -13.17 14.34 -30.56
CA PHE A 444 -13.65 13.13 -29.86
C PHE A 444 -13.94 11.97 -30.83
N ALA A 445 -14.41 12.24 -32.04
CA ALA A 445 -14.64 11.20 -33.04
C ALA A 445 -13.34 10.52 -33.45
N GLU A 446 -12.28 11.29 -33.74
CA GLU A 446 -10.97 10.74 -34.10
C GLU A 446 -10.32 9.99 -32.93
N GLN A 447 -10.49 10.49 -31.70
CA GLN A 447 -10.02 9.82 -30.49
C GLN A 447 -10.68 8.46 -30.28
N LEU A 448 -11.99 8.36 -30.56
CA LEU A 448 -12.72 7.09 -30.50
C LEU A 448 -12.29 6.11 -31.61
N GLU A 449 -11.89 6.60 -32.78
CA GLU A 449 -11.27 5.75 -33.81
C GLU A 449 -9.91 5.20 -33.35
N GLY A 450 -9.10 6.02 -32.64
CA GLY A 450 -7.90 5.57 -31.96
C GLY A 450 -8.17 4.46 -30.94
N LEU A 451 -9.16 4.68 -30.07
CA LEU A 451 -9.64 3.69 -29.09
C LEU A 451 -10.05 2.37 -29.76
N ASN A 452 -10.72 2.42 -30.91
CA ASN A 452 -11.19 1.23 -31.62
C ASN A 452 -10.05 0.34 -32.17
N ILE A 453 -8.81 0.86 -32.28
CA ILE A 453 -7.67 0.10 -32.82
C ILE A 453 -6.56 -0.16 -31.79
N THR A 454 -6.25 0.79 -30.89
CA THR A 454 -5.19 0.63 -29.88
C THR A 454 -5.73 0.37 -28.47
N TYR A 455 -7.04 0.46 -28.28
CA TYR A 455 -7.70 0.40 -26.98
C TYR A 455 -7.31 1.54 -26.02
N GLU A 456 -6.69 2.62 -26.51
CA GLU A 456 -6.40 3.85 -25.74
C GLU A 456 -7.41 4.95 -26.05
N ASP A 457 -7.98 5.54 -25.00
CA ASP A 457 -8.82 6.73 -25.13
C ASP A 457 -7.94 7.98 -24.97
N TYR A 458 -7.35 8.48 -26.06
CA TYR A 458 -6.46 9.65 -26.03
C TYR A 458 -7.24 10.97 -25.98
N GLU A 459 -6.71 11.98 -25.27
CA GLU A 459 -7.15 13.38 -25.37
C GLU A 459 -5.93 14.29 -25.12
N PRO A 460 -5.74 15.37 -25.90
CA PRO A 460 -4.65 16.31 -25.69
C PRO A 460 -4.59 16.81 -24.24
N GLU A 461 -3.39 16.86 -23.66
CA GLU A 461 -3.12 17.29 -22.27
C GLU A 461 -3.56 16.33 -21.15
N PHE A 462 -4.30 15.25 -21.44
CA PHE A 462 -4.74 14.28 -20.42
C PHE A 462 -3.65 13.27 -20.02
N GLY A 463 -2.70 13.01 -20.91
CA GLY A 463 -1.53 12.18 -20.67
C GLY A 463 -0.47 12.88 -19.81
N THR A 464 -0.79 13.23 -18.55
CA THR A 464 0.08 14.03 -17.68
C THR A 464 0.41 13.35 -16.36
N PRO A 465 1.68 13.40 -15.91
CA PRO A 465 2.10 12.90 -14.60
C PRO A 465 1.78 13.88 -13.45
N TYR A 466 1.24 15.07 -13.73
CA TYR A 466 1.00 16.07 -12.69
C TYR A 466 0.01 15.55 -11.65
N GLY A 467 0.51 15.31 -10.45
CA GLY A 467 -0.23 14.86 -9.30
C GLY A 467 -0.11 13.37 -8.96
N ILE A 468 0.61 12.56 -9.75
CA ILE A 468 0.92 11.18 -9.35
C ILE A 468 1.86 11.18 -8.14
N ALA A 469 1.84 10.11 -7.34
CA ALA A 469 2.70 9.97 -6.18
C ALA A 469 3.48 8.65 -6.18
N ARG A 470 4.52 8.59 -5.35
CA ARG A 470 5.26 7.35 -5.11
C ARG A 470 5.84 7.34 -3.71
N THR A 471 5.69 6.21 -3.02
CA THR A 471 6.14 6.00 -1.65
C THR A 471 7.30 5.00 -1.59
N SER A 472 8.37 5.32 -0.87
CA SER A 472 9.56 4.47 -0.66
C SER A 472 9.84 4.23 0.82
N GLU A 473 10.27 3.03 1.18
CA GLU A 473 10.57 2.65 2.57
C GLU A 473 12.09 2.52 2.81
N LEU A 474 12.60 3.19 3.83
CA LEU A 474 14.00 3.17 4.23
C LEU A 474 14.15 2.74 5.69
N LEU A 475 15.25 2.08 6.01
CA LEU A 475 15.59 1.66 7.37
C LEU A 475 16.95 2.19 7.78
N PHE A 476 17.08 2.55 9.06
CA PHE A 476 18.30 3.09 9.64
C PHE A 476 18.58 2.46 10.99
N TRP A 477 19.82 2.03 11.25
CA TRP A 477 20.26 1.48 12.55
C TRP A 477 21.42 2.30 13.10
N ALA A 478 21.29 2.75 14.35
CA ALA A 478 22.32 3.47 15.06
C ALA A 478 23.19 2.49 15.88
N ASN A 479 24.23 1.97 15.24
CA ASN A 479 25.06 0.92 15.81
C ASN A 479 26.10 1.50 16.78
N GLU A 480 26.31 0.79 17.88
CA GLU A 480 27.30 1.15 18.91
C GLU A 480 28.74 1.01 18.42
N SER A 481 28.96 0.07 17.52
CA SER A 481 30.22 -0.23 16.84
C SER A 481 29.87 -0.88 15.50
N THR A 482 30.87 -1.13 14.66
CA THR A 482 30.69 -1.91 13.44
C THR A 482 30.03 -3.26 13.75
N PRO A 483 28.85 -3.55 13.17
CA PRO A 483 28.14 -4.78 13.49
C PRO A 483 28.87 -6.03 13.00
N THR A 484 28.60 -7.15 13.66
CA THR A 484 29.09 -8.46 13.25
C THR A 484 28.48 -8.86 11.89
N PRO A 485 29.11 -9.76 11.14
CA PRO A 485 28.55 -10.24 9.87
C PRO A 485 27.14 -10.82 9.99
N ALA A 486 26.85 -11.58 11.07
CA ALA A 486 25.53 -12.13 11.32
C ALA A 486 24.48 -11.02 11.53
N ARG A 487 24.81 -9.98 12.31
CA ARG A 487 23.90 -8.84 12.51
C ARG A 487 23.69 -8.04 11.22
N LEU A 488 24.72 -7.88 10.40
CA LEU A 488 24.57 -7.24 9.09
C LEU A 488 23.67 -8.06 8.16
N ALA A 489 23.74 -9.39 8.20
CA ALA A 489 22.85 -10.26 7.44
C ALA A 489 21.38 -10.09 7.88
N GLU A 490 21.11 -10.06 9.19
CA GLU A 490 19.75 -9.79 9.71
C GLU A 490 19.24 -8.39 9.27
N GLN A 491 20.11 -7.38 9.26
CA GLN A 491 19.76 -6.04 8.77
C GLN A 491 19.46 -6.05 7.28
N VAL A 492 20.26 -6.76 6.48
CA VAL A 492 20.00 -6.96 5.04
C VAL A 492 18.66 -7.65 4.82
N GLU A 493 18.37 -8.72 5.54
CA GLU A 493 17.08 -9.44 5.46
C GLU A 493 15.91 -8.52 5.79
N ALA A 494 16.01 -7.70 6.84
CA ALA A 494 14.99 -6.72 7.20
C ALA A 494 14.80 -5.59 6.17
N VAL A 495 15.85 -5.22 5.41
CA VAL A 495 15.72 -4.30 4.26
C VAL A 495 14.97 -4.95 3.11
N ARG A 496 15.25 -6.22 2.84
CA ARG A 496 14.69 -6.95 1.70
C ARG A 496 13.23 -7.33 1.92
N VAL A 497 12.90 -7.79 3.12
CA VAL A 497 11.54 -8.13 3.51
C VAL A 497 11.32 -7.66 4.94
N LEU A 498 10.45 -6.66 5.11
CA LEU A 498 10.08 -6.19 6.43
C LEU A 498 9.13 -7.22 7.07
N PRO A 499 9.51 -7.91 8.16
CA PRO A 499 8.70 -8.98 8.73
C PRO A 499 7.32 -8.47 9.17
N GLN A 500 6.27 -9.19 8.76
CA GLN A 500 4.88 -8.81 9.05
C GLN A 500 4.21 -9.86 9.94
N LEU A 501 3.67 -9.43 11.08
CA LEU A 501 2.77 -10.24 11.88
C LEU A 501 1.34 -10.15 11.31
N ALA A 502 0.58 -11.24 11.30
CA ALA A 502 -0.75 -11.29 10.71
C ALA A 502 -1.75 -12.10 11.56
N ALA A 503 -3.02 -11.72 11.46
CA ALA A 503 -4.14 -12.54 11.93
C ALA A 503 -4.42 -13.68 10.93
N PRO A 504 -4.83 -14.87 11.40
CA PRO A 504 -5.08 -16.02 10.53
C PRO A 504 -6.41 -15.86 9.78
N PRO A 505 -6.56 -16.47 8.58
CA PRO A 505 -7.79 -16.44 7.78
C PRO A 505 -9.07 -16.72 8.59
N ARG A 506 -9.06 -17.77 9.42
CA ARG A 506 -10.17 -18.09 10.35
C ARG A 506 -10.68 -16.91 11.18
N GLN A 507 -9.80 -16.01 11.62
CA GLN A 507 -10.21 -14.82 12.40
C GLN A 507 -10.93 -13.81 11.51
N LEU A 508 -10.44 -13.60 10.30
CA LEU A 508 -11.04 -12.69 9.32
C LEU A 508 -12.45 -13.17 8.95
N ILE A 509 -12.60 -14.48 8.70
CA ILE A 509 -13.89 -15.11 8.38
C ILE A 509 -14.84 -15.03 9.58
N LYS A 510 -14.38 -15.37 10.79
CA LYS A 510 -15.18 -15.30 12.03
C LYS A 510 -15.72 -13.88 12.28
N ALA A 511 -14.91 -12.86 12.00
CA ALA A 511 -15.31 -11.47 12.18
C ALA A 511 -16.29 -10.95 11.10
N LYS A 512 -16.49 -11.67 9.99
CA LYS A 512 -17.41 -11.31 8.89
C LYS A 512 -17.11 -9.94 8.25
N VAL A 513 -15.83 -9.56 8.20
CA VAL A 513 -15.37 -8.34 7.53
C VAL A 513 -15.34 -8.54 6.01
N PHE A 514 -15.37 -7.44 5.23
CA PHE A 514 -15.24 -7.46 3.77
C PHE A 514 -16.26 -8.35 3.02
N GLY A 515 -17.51 -8.34 3.46
CA GLY A 515 -18.60 -9.07 2.82
C GLY A 515 -18.78 -10.47 3.42
N PRO A 516 -19.72 -10.66 4.36
CA PRO A 516 -19.94 -11.95 5.00
C PRO A 516 -20.26 -13.05 3.99
N GLY A 517 -19.47 -14.13 4.00
CA GLY A 517 -19.68 -15.30 3.15
C GLY A 517 -19.13 -15.18 1.73
N LEU A 518 -18.52 -14.05 1.35
CA LEU A 518 -17.87 -13.91 0.04
C LEU A 518 -16.52 -14.65 -0.05
N TYR A 519 -15.99 -15.11 1.08
CA TYR A 519 -14.75 -15.88 1.12
C TYR A 519 -14.76 -16.88 2.28
N ALA A 520 -14.01 -17.97 2.11
CA ALA A 520 -13.82 -19.05 3.08
C ALA A 520 -12.39 -19.60 2.96
N GLU A 521 -11.87 -20.34 3.94
CA GLU A 521 -10.56 -20.99 3.78
C GLU A 521 -10.57 -21.93 2.55
N PRO A 522 -9.42 -22.12 1.86
CA PRO A 522 -9.34 -23.01 0.71
C PRO A 522 -9.85 -24.40 1.02
N ASP A 523 -10.73 -24.92 0.17
CA ASP A 523 -11.35 -26.23 0.36
C ASP A 523 -11.02 -27.13 -0.83
N ARG A 524 -10.29 -28.21 -0.56
CA ARG A 524 -9.89 -29.22 -1.56
C ARG A 524 -10.56 -30.57 -1.32
N SER A 525 -11.65 -30.60 -0.56
CA SER A 525 -12.33 -31.83 -0.11
C SER A 525 -12.99 -32.65 -1.23
N THR A 526 -13.30 -32.05 -2.37
CA THR A 526 -13.83 -32.74 -3.56
C THR A 526 -12.94 -32.47 -4.78
N PRO A 527 -12.93 -33.35 -5.79
CA PRO A 527 -12.15 -33.14 -7.01
C PRO A 527 -12.49 -31.83 -7.73
N ALA A 528 -13.77 -31.42 -7.74
CA ALA A 528 -14.20 -30.19 -8.38
C ALA A 528 -13.66 -28.94 -7.66
N LYS A 529 -13.73 -28.94 -6.31
CA LYS A 529 -13.18 -27.85 -5.50
C LYS A 529 -11.66 -27.78 -5.62
N ALA A 530 -10.98 -28.92 -5.52
CA ALA A 530 -9.53 -29.01 -5.65
C ALA A 530 -9.03 -28.44 -6.98
N ARG A 531 -9.77 -28.68 -8.08
CA ARG A 531 -9.42 -28.17 -9.39
C ARG A 531 -9.53 -26.65 -9.51
N ILE A 532 -10.59 -26.05 -8.95
CA ILE A 532 -10.69 -24.58 -8.91
C ILE A 532 -9.54 -23.98 -8.10
N GLU A 533 -9.19 -24.57 -6.96
CA GLU A 533 -8.05 -24.12 -6.14
C GLU A 533 -6.72 -24.28 -6.91
N ASP A 534 -6.53 -25.35 -7.71
CA ASP A 534 -5.37 -25.50 -8.59
C ASP A 534 -5.30 -24.44 -9.68
N HIS A 535 -6.44 -24.04 -10.25
CA HIS A 535 -6.51 -22.95 -11.22
C HIS A 535 -6.15 -21.60 -10.60
N LEU A 536 -6.63 -21.31 -9.38
CA LEU A 536 -6.26 -20.11 -8.62
C LEU A 536 -4.75 -20.08 -8.36
N ASP A 537 -4.17 -21.20 -7.93
CA ASP A 537 -2.73 -21.33 -7.69
C ASP A 537 -1.92 -21.16 -8.97
N PHE A 538 -2.37 -21.73 -10.09
CA PHE A 538 -1.75 -21.58 -11.40
C PHE A 538 -1.74 -20.12 -11.84
N LEU A 539 -2.89 -19.43 -11.79
CA LEU A 539 -3.01 -18.04 -12.22
C LEU A 539 -2.13 -17.12 -11.39
N PHE A 540 -2.18 -17.22 -10.06
CA PHE A 540 -1.32 -16.42 -9.19
C PHE A 540 0.17 -16.65 -9.50
N THR A 541 0.57 -17.93 -9.62
CA THR A 541 1.97 -18.29 -9.91
C THR A 541 2.41 -17.71 -11.27
N TYR A 542 1.54 -17.76 -12.29
CA TYR A 542 1.84 -17.19 -13.59
C TYR A 542 2.16 -15.69 -13.51
N TYR A 543 1.31 -14.88 -12.86
CA TYR A 543 1.58 -13.43 -12.71
C TYR A 543 2.83 -13.16 -11.87
N LYS A 544 3.03 -13.91 -10.78
CA LYS A 544 4.24 -13.80 -9.96
C LYS A 544 5.51 -14.04 -10.79
N ASP A 545 5.48 -15.06 -11.65
CA ASP A 545 6.60 -15.39 -12.51
C ASP A 545 6.74 -14.38 -13.67
N GLN A 546 5.64 -13.83 -14.20
CA GLN A 546 5.70 -12.80 -15.24
C GLN A 546 6.36 -11.51 -14.77
N VAL A 547 6.17 -11.06 -13.52
CA VAL A 547 6.89 -9.89 -12.97
C VAL A 547 8.40 -10.06 -13.15
N GLU A 548 8.92 -11.22 -12.77
CA GLU A 548 10.33 -11.53 -12.96
C GLU A 548 10.66 -11.65 -14.45
N GLN A 549 9.99 -12.51 -15.21
CA GLN A 549 10.33 -12.79 -16.61
C GLN A 549 10.28 -11.55 -17.52
N ARG A 550 9.34 -10.63 -17.27
CA ARG A 550 9.11 -9.44 -18.07
C ARG A 550 9.75 -8.18 -17.51
N ARG A 551 10.41 -8.29 -16.35
CA ARG A 551 11.07 -7.19 -15.65
C ARG A 551 10.12 -6.03 -15.39
N TRP A 552 8.95 -6.32 -14.81
CA TRP A 552 8.01 -5.30 -14.33
C TRP A 552 8.55 -4.67 -13.04
N TYR A 553 9.68 -3.98 -13.20
CA TYR A 553 10.51 -3.36 -12.19
C TYR A 553 10.82 -1.94 -12.69
N GLY A 554 10.91 -0.99 -11.78
CA GLY A 554 11.16 0.40 -12.10
C GLY A 554 10.70 1.32 -10.98
N PHE A 555 11.24 2.52 -10.94
CA PHE A 555 10.87 3.50 -9.92
C PHE A 555 9.36 3.77 -9.93
N TRP A 556 8.76 3.96 -11.11
CA TRP A 556 7.32 4.17 -11.27
C TRP A 556 6.55 2.88 -11.48
N ASP A 557 7.15 1.85 -12.06
CA ASP A 557 6.41 0.68 -12.58
C ASP A 557 6.23 -0.47 -11.58
N TYR A 558 7.20 -0.66 -10.66
CA TYR A 558 7.19 -1.83 -9.78
C TYR A 558 5.94 -1.87 -8.91
N GLY A 559 5.18 -2.95 -9.04
CA GLY A 559 3.94 -3.24 -8.33
C GLY A 559 2.77 -3.49 -9.27
N ASP A 560 2.79 -2.92 -10.47
CA ASP A 560 1.76 -3.17 -11.48
C ASP A 560 2.02 -4.43 -12.33
N ILE A 561 1.02 -4.80 -13.11
CA ILE A 561 1.03 -5.88 -14.11
C ILE A 561 0.53 -5.35 -15.45
N MET A 562 0.76 -6.07 -16.54
CA MET A 562 0.19 -5.68 -17.85
C MET A 562 -1.17 -6.33 -18.11
N HIS A 563 -1.96 -5.77 -19.03
CA HIS A 563 -3.37 -6.06 -19.25
C HIS A 563 -3.62 -7.21 -20.25
N THR A 564 -2.94 -7.24 -21.41
CA THR A 564 -3.16 -8.28 -22.44
C THR A 564 -1.90 -8.73 -23.16
N TYR A 565 -1.88 -10.00 -23.56
CA TYR A 565 -0.77 -10.64 -24.25
C TYR A 565 -0.82 -10.50 -25.79
N ASP A 566 0.35 -10.38 -26.42
CA ASP A 566 0.56 -10.50 -27.86
C ASP A 566 1.10 -11.90 -28.19
N THR A 567 0.25 -12.72 -28.80
CA THR A 567 0.55 -14.12 -29.10
C THR A 567 1.52 -14.30 -30.27
N VAL A 568 1.77 -13.24 -31.05
CA VAL A 568 2.69 -13.27 -32.20
C VAL A 568 4.08 -12.82 -31.76
N ARG A 569 4.16 -11.80 -30.90
CA ARG A 569 5.45 -11.28 -30.38
C ARG A 569 5.96 -11.97 -29.12
N HIS A 570 5.17 -12.88 -28.53
CA HIS A 570 5.49 -13.57 -27.27
C HIS A 570 5.83 -12.59 -26.14
N GLN A 571 5.04 -11.53 -26.03
CA GLN A 571 5.21 -10.45 -25.08
C GLN A 571 3.86 -9.83 -24.72
N TRP A 572 3.74 -9.26 -23.51
CA TRP A 572 2.61 -8.41 -23.17
C TRP A 572 2.58 -7.17 -24.06
N ARG A 573 1.41 -6.60 -24.32
CA ARG A 573 1.23 -5.49 -25.28
C ARG A 573 1.68 -4.14 -24.69
N TYR A 574 2.92 -4.08 -24.22
CA TYR A 574 3.52 -2.92 -23.53
C TYR A 574 3.51 -1.62 -24.34
N ASP A 575 3.37 -1.72 -25.67
CA ASP A 575 3.44 -0.63 -26.63
C ASP A 575 2.15 -0.41 -27.43
N ILE A 576 1.03 -1.01 -27.01
CA ILE A 576 -0.26 -0.87 -27.69
C ILE A 576 -1.30 -0.31 -26.72
N GLY A 577 -1.37 1.02 -26.64
CA GLY A 577 -2.45 1.76 -26.01
C GLY A 577 -2.91 1.17 -24.68
N GLY A 578 -4.22 0.86 -24.59
CA GLY A 578 -4.84 0.30 -23.39
C GLY A 578 -4.56 -1.18 -23.14
N TYR A 579 -3.58 -1.81 -23.78
CA TYR A 579 -3.24 -3.22 -23.48
C TYR A 579 -1.95 -3.37 -22.66
N ALA A 580 -1.28 -2.26 -22.34
CA ALA A 580 -0.04 -2.20 -21.59
C ALA A 580 -0.27 -2.31 -20.07
N TRP A 581 0.10 -1.32 -19.25
CA TRP A 581 -0.10 -1.37 -17.78
C TRP A 581 -1.58 -1.43 -17.41
N ASP A 582 -1.91 -2.31 -16.45
CA ASP A 582 -3.28 -2.71 -16.15
C ASP A 582 -4.03 -1.73 -15.23
N ASN A 583 -3.33 -0.97 -14.39
CA ASN A 583 -3.90 0.08 -13.54
C ASN A 583 -5.22 -0.33 -12.83
N SER A 584 -5.29 -1.53 -12.25
CA SER A 584 -6.47 -2.05 -11.54
C SER A 584 -7.74 -2.28 -12.40
N GLU A 585 -7.63 -2.45 -13.72
CA GLU A 585 -8.79 -2.72 -14.58
C GLU A 585 -9.42 -4.08 -14.23
N LEU A 586 -10.74 -4.08 -14.00
CA LEU A 586 -11.50 -5.27 -13.54
C LEU A 586 -11.01 -5.90 -12.23
N SER A 587 -10.38 -5.10 -11.36
CA SER A 587 -10.11 -5.42 -9.95
C SER A 587 -9.12 -6.57 -9.65
N PRO A 588 -7.94 -6.67 -10.28
CA PRO A 588 -6.91 -7.62 -9.84
C PRO A 588 -6.53 -7.40 -8.36
N ASP A 589 -6.59 -6.17 -7.86
CA ASP A 589 -6.38 -5.85 -6.44
C ASP A 589 -7.35 -6.64 -5.54
N LEU A 590 -8.64 -6.72 -5.90
CA LEU A 590 -9.63 -7.48 -5.12
C LEU A 590 -9.35 -8.97 -5.19
N TRP A 591 -9.08 -9.51 -6.38
CA TRP A 591 -8.73 -10.91 -6.53
C TRP A 591 -7.56 -11.30 -5.61
N LEU A 592 -6.47 -10.53 -5.64
CA LEU A 592 -5.28 -10.81 -4.85
C LEU A 592 -5.54 -10.67 -3.34
N TRP A 593 -6.27 -9.64 -2.92
CA TRP A 593 -6.61 -9.49 -1.51
C TRP A 593 -7.53 -10.59 -1.01
N PHE A 594 -8.56 -10.98 -1.77
CA PHE A 594 -9.40 -12.13 -1.43
C PHE A 594 -8.62 -13.44 -1.40
N ALA A 595 -7.68 -13.65 -2.33
CA ALA A 595 -6.79 -14.81 -2.32
C ALA A 595 -5.92 -14.84 -1.06
N TYR A 596 -5.43 -13.69 -0.59
CA TYR A 596 -4.72 -13.60 0.70
C TYR A 596 -5.64 -13.85 1.90
N LEU A 597 -6.81 -13.20 1.97
CA LEU A 597 -7.75 -13.31 3.10
C LEU A 597 -8.13 -14.77 3.37
N ARG A 598 -8.26 -15.60 2.32
CA ARG A 598 -8.56 -17.03 2.42
C ARG A 598 -7.35 -17.88 2.83
N SER A 599 -6.19 -17.60 2.24
CA SER A 599 -5.03 -18.50 2.32
C SER A 599 -4.01 -18.15 3.40
N GLY A 600 -3.93 -16.88 3.81
CA GLY A 600 -2.89 -16.36 4.71
C GLY A 600 -1.47 -16.41 4.11
N ARG A 601 -1.33 -16.64 2.80
CA ARG A 601 -0.04 -16.85 2.14
C ARG A 601 0.80 -15.58 2.02
N ALA A 602 2.06 -15.68 2.42
CA ALA A 602 3.00 -14.55 2.40
C ALA A 602 3.34 -14.07 0.98
N ASP A 603 3.47 -14.96 0.00
CA ASP A 603 3.78 -14.58 -1.38
C ASP A 603 2.65 -13.76 -2.02
N ILE A 604 1.39 -14.14 -1.78
CA ILE A 604 0.22 -13.37 -2.20
C ILE A 604 0.18 -12.01 -1.48
N PHE A 605 0.43 -11.98 -0.17
CA PHE A 605 0.46 -10.72 0.59
C PHE A 605 1.47 -9.73 0.01
N ARG A 606 2.70 -10.18 -0.28
CA ARG A 606 3.76 -9.31 -0.80
C ARG A 606 3.47 -8.83 -2.22
N PHE A 607 2.85 -9.68 -3.04
CA PHE A 607 2.40 -9.29 -4.38
C PHE A 607 1.29 -8.22 -4.31
N ALA A 608 0.27 -8.43 -3.46
CA ALA A 608 -0.81 -7.50 -3.25
C ALA A 608 -0.37 -6.18 -2.58
N GLU A 609 0.62 -6.24 -1.67
CA GLU A 609 1.27 -5.06 -1.08
C GLU A 609 1.95 -4.20 -2.15
N ALA A 610 2.73 -4.83 -3.04
CA ALA A 610 3.40 -4.11 -4.12
C ALA A 610 2.39 -3.46 -5.08
N MET A 611 1.34 -4.19 -5.46
CA MET A 611 0.23 -3.65 -6.27
C MET A 611 -0.45 -2.48 -5.57
N THR A 612 -0.82 -2.61 -4.30
CA THR A 612 -1.46 -1.52 -3.54
C THR A 612 -0.58 -0.27 -3.45
N ARG A 613 0.74 -0.45 -3.26
CA ARG A 613 1.74 0.64 -3.22
C ARG A 613 2.03 1.26 -4.58
N HIS A 614 1.58 0.62 -5.66
CA HIS A 614 1.63 1.15 -7.01
C HIS A 614 0.31 1.82 -7.38
N THR A 615 -0.77 1.04 -7.45
CA THR A 615 -2.05 1.45 -8.03
C THR A 615 -2.73 2.55 -7.20
N GLY A 616 -2.50 2.58 -5.88
CA GLY A 616 -3.01 3.64 -5.01
C GLY A 616 -2.19 4.93 -5.04
N GLU A 617 -1.01 4.92 -5.67
CA GLU A 617 -0.04 6.02 -5.63
C GLU A 617 0.23 6.59 -7.04
N VAL A 618 0.67 5.74 -7.98
CA VAL A 618 1.12 6.13 -9.32
C VAL A 618 -0.06 6.32 -10.27
N ASP A 619 -1.06 5.44 -10.18
CA ASP A 619 -2.19 5.43 -11.10
C ASP A 619 -3.32 6.39 -10.69
N VAL A 620 -3.11 7.14 -9.60
CA VAL A 620 -4.08 8.07 -9.00
C VAL A 620 -3.47 9.47 -8.86
N TYR A 621 -4.28 10.49 -9.11
CA TYR A 621 -3.91 11.87 -8.87
C TYR A 621 -4.21 12.29 -7.43
N HIS A 622 -3.22 12.90 -6.76
CA HIS A 622 -3.31 13.33 -5.35
C HIS A 622 -3.45 14.84 -5.18
N ILE A 623 -3.21 15.60 -6.24
CA ILE A 623 -3.32 17.06 -6.31
C ILE A 623 -3.82 17.49 -7.68
N GLY A 624 -4.20 18.76 -7.82
CA GLY A 624 -4.64 19.33 -9.10
C GLY A 624 -6.11 19.05 -9.43
N ARG A 625 -6.49 19.34 -10.67
CA ARG A 625 -7.89 19.29 -11.16
C ARG A 625 -8.54 17.91 -11.01
N TRP A 626 -7.75 16.85 -11.09
CA TRP A 626 -8.23 15.46 -11.09
C TRP A 626 -7.89 14.71 -9.80
N ALA A 627 -7.52 15.42 -8.73
CA ALA A 627 -7.23 14.79 -7.45
C ALA A 627 -8.42 13.90 -6.99
N GLY A 628 -8.14 12.63 -6.69
CA GLY A 628 -9.15 11.62 -6.36
C GLY A 628 -9.67 10.82 -7.56
N LEU A 629 -9.16 11.04 -8.77
CA LEU A 629 -9.38 10.17 -9.93
C LEU A 629 -8.11 9.36 -10.24
N GLY A 630 -8.31 8.17 -10.80
CA GLY A 630 -7.22 7.37 -11.35
C GLY A 630 -7.30 7.26 -12.87
N THR A 631 -6.19 6.88 -13.50
CA THR A 631 -6.10 6.77 -14.96
C THR A 631 -6.33 5.33 -15.40
N ARG A 632 -7.21 5.14 -16.38
CA ARG A 632 -7.41 3.85 -17.04
C ARG A 632 -6.08 3.29 -17.59
N HIS A 633 -5.98 1.97 -17.64
CA HIS A 633 -4.87 1.19 -18.19
C HIS A 633 -4.31 1.73 -19.53
N GLY A 634 -2.99 1.73 -19.69
CA GLY A 634 -2.30 2.41 -20.79
C GLY A 634 -0.79 2.18 -20.87
N VAL A 635 -0.15 2.69 -21.92
CA VAL A 635 1.32 2.56 -22.14
C VAL A 635 2.13 3.22 -21.03
N GLN A 636 1.68 4.37 -20.56
CA GLN A 636 2.16 4.99 -19.33
C GLN A 636 1.02 4.96 -18.31
N HIS A 637 1.34 4.86 -17.02
CA HIS A 637 0.37 4.81 -15.92
C HIS A 637 -0.61 5.99 -15.87
N TYR A 638 -0.29 7.10 -16.55
CA TYR A 638 -1.08 8.32 -16.64
C TYR A 638 -1.48 8.68 -18.08
N ALA A 639 -1.34 7.75 -19.04
CA ALA A 639 -1.52 8.03 -20.48
C ALA A 639 -2.98 8.28 -20.88
N ASP A 640 -3.88 7.39 -20.50
CA ASP A 640 -5.26 7.37 -21.00
C ASP A 640 -6.09 8.55 -20.47
N SER A 641 -7.01 9.09 -21.26
CA SER A 641 -7.83 10.25 -20.89
C SER A 641 -9.06 9.92 -20.05
N ALA A 642 -9.37 8.64 -19.86
CA ALA A 642 -10.40 8.20 -18.92
C ALA A 642 -9.89 8.29 -17.48
N LYS A 643 -9.99 9.48 -16.90
CA LYS A 643 -9.75 9.72 -15.47
C LYS A 643 -11.02 9.40 -14.68
N GLN A 644 -11.03 8.32 -13.90
CA GLN A 644 -12.26 7.75 -13.34
C GLN A 644 -12.12 7.28 -11.88
N GLN A 645 -13.26 7.24 -11.17
CA GLN A 645 -13.35 6.75 -9.79
C GLN A 645 -13.04 5.26 -9.67
N ARG A 646 -13.34 4.47 -10.72
CA ARG A 646 -13.16 3.01 -10.70
C ARG A 646 -11.70 2.55 -10.50
N ILE A 647 -10.73 3.42 -10.80
CA ILE A 647 -9.29 3.17 -10.64
C ILE A 647 -8.81 3.64 -9.26
N ALA A 648 -9.17 4.87 -8.87
CA ALA A 648 -8.88 5.43 -7.54
C ALA A 648 -9.72 4.80 -6.42
N ASN A 649 -10.52 3.79 -6.74
CA ASN A 649 -11.44 3.09 -5.87
C ASN A 649 -10.77 2.69 -4.55
N THR A 650 -11.29 3.20 -3.43
CA THR A 650 -10.70 2.95 -2.12
C THR A 650 -10.83 1.49 -1.70
N THR A 651 -11.74 0.70 -2.29
CA THR A 651 -11.93 -0.71 -1.94
C THR A 651 -10.63 -1.49 -2.07
N TYR A 652 -9.84 -1.20 -3.10
CA TYR A 652 -8.56 -1.88 -3.38
C TYR A 652 -7.50 -1.65 -2.28
N ARG A 653 -7.63 -0.57 -1.51
CA ARG A 653 -6.68 -0.14 -0.48
C ARG A 653 -7.10 -0.54 0.94
N ARG A 654 -8.41 -0.78 1.16
CA ARG A 654 -8.98 -1.11 2.46
C ARG A 654 -8.31 -2.33 3.09
N TYR A 655 -8.07 -3.38 2.31
CA TYR A 655 -7.47 -4.63 2.78
C TYR A 655 -6.09 -4.38 3.39
N TYR A 656 -5.16 -3.78 2.63
CA TYR A 656 -3.83 -3.48 3.13
C TYR A 656 -3.88 -2.59 4.37
N TYR A 657 -4.69 -1.53 4.36
CA TYR A 657 -4.83 -0.64 5.51
C TYR A 657 -5.30 -1.39 6.76
N PHE A 658 -6.39 -2.15 6.68
CA PHE A 658 -6.93 -2.83 7.85
C PHE A 658 -6.04 -3.97 8.34
N LEU A 659 -5.26 -4.61 7.45
CA LEU A 659 -4.31 -5.66 7.84
C LEU A 659 -3.02 -5.11 8.47
N THR A 660 -2.60 -3.88 8.13
CA THR A 660 -1.27 -3.35 8.51
C THR A 660 -1.30 -2.06 9.34
N ALA A 661 -2.45 -1.39 9.38
CA ALA A 661 -2.63 -0.04 9.92
C ALA A 661 -1.69 1.02 9.30
N ASP A 662 -1.39 0.90 8.01
CA ASP A 662 -0.51 1.84 7.30
C ASP A 662 -1.11 3.26 7.17
N GLU A 663 -0.47 4.24 7.79
CA GLU A 663 -0.98 5.62 7.81
C GLU A 663 -0.95 6.29 6.44
N ARG A 664 -0.01 5.94 5.54
CA ARG A 664 0.01 6.49 4.18
C ARG A 664 -1.21 6.02 3.39
N VAL A 665 -1.53 4.73 3.41
CA VAL A 665 -2.77 4.23 2.78
C VAL A 665 -4.01 4.81 3.48
N GLY A 666 -3.94 5.07 4.78
CA GLY A 666 -4.95 5.85 5.51
C GLY A 666 -5.18 7.25 4.93
N ASP A 667 -4.12 7.97 4.55
CA ASP A 667 -4.22 9.28 3.87
C ASP A 667 -4.87 9.14 2.49
N LEU A 668 -4.45 8.14 1.71
CA LEU A 668 -4.97 7.89 0.36
C LEU A 668 -6.49 7.71 0.39
N MET A 669 -6.98 6.84 1.28
CA MET A 669 -8.41 6.61 1.42
C MET A 669 -9.17 7.85 1.91
N HIS A 670 -8.55 8.66 2.77
CA HIS A 670 -9.17 9.90 3.26
C HIS A 670 -9.24 10.97 2.15
N ALA A 671 -8.23 11.05 1.28
CA ALA A 671 -8.20 12.00 0.18
C ALA A 671 -9.36 11.81 -0.81
N ASN A 672 -9.84 10.57 -0.96
CA ASN A 672 -10.94 10.21 -1.86
C ASN A 672 -12.36 10.48 -1.30
N VAL A 673 -12.50 10.91 -0.04
CA VAL A 673 -13.85 11.11 0.55
C VAL A 673 -14.69 12.18 -0.19
N ASP A 674 -14.01 13.19 -0.75
CA ASP A 674 -14.64 14.27 -1.52
C ASP A 674 -14.39 14.12 -3.02
N SER A 675 -14.04 12.92 -3.51
CA SER A 675 -13.77 12.72 -4.93
C SER A 675 -15.01 12.87 -5.81
N ASP A 676 -16.22 12.94 -5.23
CA ASP A 676 -17.44 13.29 -5.96
C ASP A 676 -17.44 14.72 -6.51
N GLU A 677 -16.63 15.63 -5.96
CA GLU A 677 -16.44 16.97 -6.51
C GLU A 677 -15.79 16.95 -7.91
N THR A 678 -15.08 15.89 -8.26
CA THR A 678 -14.40 15.76 -9.56
C THR A 678 -15.35 15.74 -10.75
N PHE A 679 -16.63 15.37 -10.54
CA PHE A 679 -17.67 15.40 -11.57
C PHE A 679 -18.06 16.83 -11.99
N LEU A 680 -17.71 17.86 -11.19
CA LEU A 680 -17.79 19.27 -11.62
C LEU A 680 -16.69 19.62 -12.63
N ALA A 681 -15.54 18.96 -12.52
CA ALA A 681 -14.37 19.24 -13.33
C ALA A 681 -14.28 18.38 -14.59
N LEU A 682 -14.79 17.14 -14.55
CA LEU A 682 -14.71 16.19 -15.63
C LEU A 682 -15.94 15.29 -15.70
N ASP A 683 -16.53 15.23 -16.87
CA ASP A 683 -17.54 14.22 -17.20
C ASP A 683 -16.87 12.99 -17.82
N PRO A 684 -16.97 11.80 -17.20
CA PRO A 684 -16.35 10.58 -17.72
C PRO A 684 -17.00 10.10 -19.04
N LEU A 685 -18.19 10.59 -19.39
CA LEU A 685 -18.91 10.19 -20.60
C LEU A 685 -18.79 11.20 -21.76
N ARG A 686 -18.02 12.28 -21.59
CA ARG A 686 -17.99 13.45 -22.50
C ARG A 686 -17.84 13.15 -24.00
N LYS A 687 -17.20 12.04 -24.35
CA LYS A 687 -16.96 11.61 -25.74
C LYS A 687 -18.09 10.77 -26.33
N ILE A 688 -18.91 10.15 -25.49
CA ILE A 688 -19.97 9.20 -25.89
C ILE A 688 -21.38 9.66 -25.52
N ARG A 689 -21.53 10.84 -24.90
CA ARG A 689 -22.85 11.43 -24.66
C ARG A 689 -23.55 11.75 -25.97
N THR A 690 -24.85 11.46 -25.99
CA THR A 690 -25.73 11.80 -27.12
C THR A 690 -26.57 13.04 -26.85
N GLU A 691 -26.71 13.39 -25.58
CA GLU A 691 -27.50 14.48 -25.06
C GLU A 691 -26.61 15.65 -24.57
N PRO A 692 -27.06 16.91 -24.69
CA PRO A 692 -26.37 18.03 -24.08
C PRO A 692 -26.31 17.86 -22.56
N TYR A 693 -25.11 17.88 -22.01
CA TYR A 693 -24.87 17.82 -20.57
C TYR A 693 -23.84 18.87 -20.18
N THR A 694 -24.10 19.56 -19.08
CA THR A 694 -23.14 20.46 -18.44
C THR A 694 -23.16 20.13 -16.96
N PRO A 695 -22.00 19.87 -16.33
CA PRO A 695 -21.95 19.59 -14.91
C PRO A 695 -22.66 20.67 -14.08
N ASP A 696 -23.63 20.25 -13.27
CA ASP A 696 -24.36 21.07 -12.32
C ASP A 696 -24.19 20.45 -10.93
N ARG A 697 -23.80 21.27 -9.95
CA ARG A 697 -23.62 20.87 -8.55
C ARG A 697 -24.83 20.15 -7.96
N HIS A 698 -26.03 20.48 -8.43
CA HIS A 698 -27.29 19.90 -7.94
C HIS A 698 -27.82 18.76 -8.83
N ALA A 699 -27.12 18.41 -9.91
CA ALA A 699 -27.55 17.41 -10.88
C ALA A 699 -26.37 16.76 -11.63
N LEU A 700 -25.37 16.23 -10.90
CA LEU A 700 -24.22 15.54 -11.46
C LEU A 700 -24.63 14.14 -11.97
N SER A 701 -24.42 13.86 -13.25
CA SER A 701 -24.63 12.53 -13.82
C SER A 701 -23.60 11.53 -13.29
N ILE A 702 -24.00 10.62 -12.42
CA ILE A 702 -23.14 9.58 -11.84
C ILE A 702 -23.72 8.19 -12.14
N GLY A 703 -22.89 7.27 -12.64
CA GLY A 703 -23.28 5.88 -12.86
C GLY A 703 -23.37 5.08 -11.56
N PHE A 704 -24.38 4.21 -11.44
CA PHE A 704 -24.59 3.37 -10.24
C PHE A 704 -23.64 2.17 -10.14
N GLY A 705 -22.80 1.96 -11.15
CA GLY A 705 -21.76 0.93 -11.19
C GLY A 705 -20.38 1.51 -10.90
N THR A 706 -19.62 1.76 -11.96
CA THR A 706 -18.20 2.16 -11.93
C THR A 706 -17.90 3.39 -11.08
N ASP A 707 -18.78 4.39 -11.11
CA ASP A 707 -18.57 5.65 -10.39
C ASP A 707 -19.02 5.53 -8.94
N TRP A 708 -20.28 5.15 -8.72
CA TRP A 708 -20.84 5.02 -7.37
C TRP A 708 -20.09 4.00 -6.51
N SER A 709 -19.59 2.88 -7.07
CA SER A 709 -18.79 1.92 -6.30
C SER A 709 -17.53 2.56 -5.72
N GLY A 710 -16.82 3.38 -6.50
CA GLY A 710 -15.64 4.12 -6.02
C GLY A 710 -16.00 5.13 -4.94
N LEU A 711 -17.08 5.88 -5.13
CA LEU A 711 -17.53 6.92 -4.18
C LEU A 711 -18.04 6.33 -2.86
N VAL A 712 -18.94 5.33 -2.93
CA VAL A 712 -19.53 4.71 -1.75
C VAL A 712 -18.48 3.95 -0.93
N SER A 713 -17.45 3.40 -1.59
CA SER A 713 -16.32 2.80 -0.90
C SER A 713 -15.57 3.80 -0.02
N ALA A 714 -15.31 5.01 -0.54
CA ALA A 714 -14.59 6.04 0.19
C ALA A 714 -15.41 6.50 1.39
N TRP A 715 -16.71 6.68 1.20
CA TRP A 715 -17.61 7.08 2.26
C TRP A 715 -17.81 5.98 3.32
N LEU A 716 -18.00 4.73 2.91
CA LEU A 716 -18.09 3.60 3.84
C LEU A 716 -16.82 3.48 4.67
N THR A 717 -15.66 3.60 4.03
CA THR A 717 -14.36 3.52 4.71
C THR A 717 -14.17 4.64 5.73
N GLU A 718 -14.50 5.89 5.38
CA GLU A 718 -14.42 7.02 6.31
C GLU A 718 -15.43 6.89 7.46
N TRP A 719 -16.63 6.37 7.19
CA TRP A 719 -17.62 6.05 8.21
C TRP A 719 -17.08 5.00 9.20
N GLU A 720 -16.57 3.88 8.68
CA GLU A 720 -16.00 2.80 9.51
C GLU A 720 -14.84 3.30 10.37
N ARG A 721 -13.93 4.10 9.78
CA ARG A 721 -12.76 4.65 10.47
C ARG A 721 -13.10 5.74 11.50
N ARG A 722 -14.33 6.28 11.46
CA ARG A 722 -14.72 7.51 12.17
C ARG A 722 -13.74 8.65 11.94
N GLY A 723 -13.27 8.79 10.69
CA GLY A 723 -12.37 9.86 10.28
C GLY A 723 -13.04 11.24 10.36
N PRO A 724 -12.31 12.34 10.15
CA PRO A 724 -12.85 13.70 10.32
C PRO A 724 -14.15 14.00 9.54
N LYS A 725 -14.44 13.27 8.46
CA LYS A 725 -15.61 13.47 7.59
C LYS A 725 -16.67 12.37 7.74
N TRP A 726 -16.59 11.53 8.76
CA TRP A 726 -17.40 10.31 8.88
C TRP A 726 -18.91 10.56 8.91
N GLU A 727 -19.39 11.67 9.48
CA GLU A 727 -20.83 11.98 9.53
C GLU A 727 -21.38 12.31 8.14
N LYS A 728 -20.65 13.12 7.37
CA LYS A 728 -20.94 13.44 5.96
C LYS A 728 -20.91 12.16 5.12
N ALA A 729 -19.87 11.36 5.30
CA ALA A 729 -19.69 10.09 4.61
C ALA A 729 -20.84 9.10 4.89
N ARG A 730 -21.19 8.92 6.18
CA ARG A 730 -22.34 8.09 6.59
C ARG A 730 -23.64 8.60 5.97
N ALA A 731 -23.89 9.90 6.00
CA ALA A 731 -25.10 10.48 5.40
C ALA A 731 -25.19 10.14 3.90
N ARG A 732 -24.09 10.30 3.16
CA ARG A 732 -24.01 9.98 1.72
C ARG A 732 -24.20 8.50 1.42
N VAL A 733 -23.62 7.59 2.21
CA VAL A 733 -23.88 6.15 2.08
C VAL A 733 -25.38 5.87 2.18
N LEU A 734 -26.01 6.33 3.26
CA LEU A 734 -27.43 6.06 3.51
C LEU A 734 -28.35 6.70 2.47
N SER A 735 -28.12 7.96 2.12
CA SER A 735 -28.97 8.68 1.17
C SER A 735 -28.84 8.16 -0.25
N THR A 736 -27.63 7.74 -0.68
CA THR A 736 -27.45 7.15 -2.01
C THR A 736 -28.02 5.74 -2.08
N MET A 737 -27.90 4.92 -1.04
CA MET A 737 -28.61 3.63 -0.96
C MET A 737 -30.13 3.83 -1.08
N GLU A 738 -30.70 4.75 -0.30
CA GLU A 738 -32.14 5.06 -0.32
C GLU A 738 -32.60 5.51 -1.72
N THR A 739 -31.86 6.45 -2.33
CA THR A 739 -32.28 7.05 -3.61
C THR A 739 -31.96 6.20 -4.83
N ILE A 740 -31.02 5.26 -4.76
CA ILE A 740 -30.86 4.19 -5.77
C ILE A 740 -32.02 3.20 -5.67
N ALA A 741 -32.36 2.76 -4.45
CA ALA A 741 -33.48 1.84 -4.23
C ALA A 741 -34.83 2.44 -4.69
N ALA A 742 -34.98 3.75 -4.57
CA ALA A 742 -36.18 4.47 -5.01
C ALA A 742 -36.28 4.68 -6.53
N GLN A 743 -35.23 4.40 -7.32
CA GLN A 743 -35.31 4.51 -8.78
C GLN A 743 -36.34 3.53 -9.34
N PRO A 744 -37.08 3.86 -10.42
CA PRO A 744 -38.09 2.97 -10.99
C PRO A 744 -37.59 1.57 -11.32
N ASN A 745 -36.31 1.46 -11.74
CA ASN A 745 -35.63 0.22 -12.05
C ASN A 745 -34.41 -0.06 -11.13
N GLY A 746 -34.29 0.58 -9.97
CA GLY A 746 -33.15 0.38 -9.06
C GLY A 746 -31.80 0.57 -9.76
N PHE A 747 -30.87 -0.37 -9.55
CA PHE A 747 -29.56 -0.38 -10.24
C PHE A 747 -29.65 -0.50 -11.77
N VAL A 748 -30.72 -1.10 -12.32
CA VAL A 748 -30.93 -1.23 -13.77
C VAL A 748 -31.22 0.12 -14.43
N GLN A 749 -31.60 1.13 -13.65
CA GLN A 749 -31.70 2.52 -14.13
C GLN A 749 -30.34 3.04 -14.66
N GLY A 750 -29.22 2.50 -14.17
CA GLY A 750 -27.86 2.71 -14.71
C GLY A 750 -27.14 3.95 -14.19
N SER A 751 -27.83 5.07 -14.09
CA SER A 751 -27.29 6.34 -13.59
C SER A 751 -28.37 7.22 -12.98
N GLY A 752 -27.94 8.25 -12.26
CA GLY A 752 -28.82 9.27 -11.69
C GLY A 752 -28.17 10.65 -11.63
N LEU A 753 -29.01 11.68 -11.47
CA LEU A 753 -28.56 13.05 -11.23
C LEU A 753 -28.36 13.23 -9.72
N TYR A 754 -27.11 13.37 -9.32
CA TYR A 754 -26.65 13.50 -7.93
C TYR A 754 -26.51 14.95 -7.52
N ASP A 755 -27.13 15.31 -6.40
CA ASP A 755 -26.92 16.60 -5.75
C ASP A 755 -25.77 16.50 -4.74
N LEU A 756 -24.70 17.26 -5.00
CA LEU A 756 -23.45 17.22 -4.23
C LEU A 756 -23.60 17.70 -2.78
N ASP A 757 -24.56 18.59 -2.53
CA ASP A 757 -24.80 19.21 -1.23
C ASP A 757 -25.67 18.34 -0.33
N THR A 758 -26.65 17.64 -0.90
CA THR A 758 -27.57 16.77 -0.17
C THR A 758 -27.13 15.30 -0.14
N GLY A 759 -26.25 14.89 -1.06
CA GLY A 759 -25.83 13.49 -1.20
C GLY A 759 -26.92 12.59 -1.78
N LYS A 760 -27.90 13.14 -2.51
CA LYS A 760 -29.07 12.40 -3.00
C LYS A 760 -29.11 12.34 -4.51
N PHE A 761 -29.58 11.21 -5.04
CA PHE A 761 -29.98 11.12 -6.43
C PHE A 761 -31.42 11.62 -6.59
N ALA A 762 -31.67 12.42 -7.64
CA ALA A 762 -33.03 12.68 -8.09
C ALA A 762 -33.69 11.37 -8.53
N VAL A 763 -34.92 11.12 -8.06
CA VAL A 763 -35.68 9.93 -8.45
C VAL A 763 -36.26 10.16 -9.85
N ALA A 764 -35.88 9.31 -10.80
CA ALA A 764 -36.39 9.40 -12.16
C ALA A 764 -37.91 9.15 -12.20
N THR A 765 -38.62 9.88 -13.07
CA THR A 765 -40.06 9.69 -13.28
C THR A 765 -40.37 8.59 -14.30
N THR A 766 -39.38 8.20 -15.10
CA THR A 766 -39.50 7.20 -16.16
C THR A 766 -38.52 6.05 -15.94
N PRO A 767 -38.95 4.79 -16.02
CA PRO A 767 -38.05 3.64 -15.97
C PRO A 767 -37.17 3.62 -17.22
N VAL A 768 -35.86 3.42 -17.01
CA VAL A 768 -34.85 3.26 -18.07
C VAL A 768 -34.06 1.98 -17.81
N VAL A 769 -33.57 1.36 -18.88
CA VAL A 769 -32.61 0.26 -18.83
C VAL A 769 -31.25 0.77 -19.27
N GLY A 770 -30.32 0.94 -18.33
CA GLY A 770 -28.98 1.49 -18.52
C GLY A 770 -27.90 0.57 -17.95
N VAL A 771 -27.82 -0.67 -18.42
CA VAL A 771 -26.90 -1.69 -17.86
C VAL A 771 -25.61 -1.75 -18.68
N SER A 772 -24.47 -1.67 -17.98
CA SER A 772 -23.14 -1.94 -18.54
C SER A 772 -22.52 -3.17 -17.89
N HIS A 773 -21.80 -3.98 -18.68
CA HIS A 773 -21.01 -5.11 -18.16
C HIS A 773 -19.89 -4.66 -17.21
N LEU A 774 -19.51 -3.38 -17.22
CA LEU A 774 -18.51 -2.83 -16.30
C LEU A 774 -19.09 -2.53 -14.90
N SER A 775 -20.41 -2.47 -14.75
CA SER A 775 -21.04 -1.89 -13.55
C SER A 775 -20.70 -2.65 -12.27
N ALA A 776 -20.59 -3.99 -12.34
CA ALA A 776 -20.42 -4.84 -11.18
C ALA A 776 -19.02 -5.43 -11.02
N VAL A 777 -18.02 -5.00 -11.79
CA VAL A 777 -16.68 -5.61 -11.84
C VAL A 777 -15.56 -4.71 -11.27
N PHE A 778 -15.93 -3.58 -10.68
CA PHE A 778 -15.04 -2.67 -9.94
C PHE A 778 -15.45 -2.58 -8.45
N GLY A 779 -15.65 -3.74 -7.82
CA GLY A 779 -15.95 -3.85 -6.39
C GLY A 779 -17.41 -3.62 -5.95
N LEU A 780 -18.34 -3.38 -6.88
CA LEU A 780 -19.75 -3.10 -6.52
C LEU A 780 -20.38 -4.25 -5.72
N ASN A 781 -20.14 -5.51 -6.09
CA ASN A 781 -20.76 -6.64 -5.42
C ASN A 781 -20.28 -6.83 -3.99
N GLU A 782 -18.98 -6.70 -3.78
CA GLU A 782 -18.32 -6.74 -2.49
C GLU A 782 -18.85 -5.63 -1.58
N LEU A 783 -18.95 -4.41 -2.11
CA LEU A 783 -19.49 -3.26 -1.38
C LEU A 783 -20.97 -3.42 -1.06
N CYS A 784 -21.81 -3.84 -2.01
CA CYS A 784 -23.22 -4.09 -1.74
C CYS A 784 -23.41 -5.17 -0.69
N ALA A 785 -22.62 -6.26 -0.73
CA ALA A 785 -22.67 -7.30 0.30
C ALA A 785 -22.28 -6.78 1.69
N GLU A 786 -21.29 -5.88 1.79
CA GLU A 786 -20.99 -5.17 3.03
C GLU A 786 -22.13 -4.26 3.46
N LEU A 787 -22.65 -3.42 2.58
CA LEU A 787 -23.71 -2.46 2.91
C LEU A 787 -24.98 -3.15 3.40
N ILE A 788 -25.40 -4.23 2.75
CA ILE A 788 -26.56 -5.06 3.16
C ILE A 788 -26.32 -5.68 4.54
N HIS A 789 -25.08 -6.07 4.86
CA HIS A 789 -24.76 -6.57 6.19
C HIS A 789 -24.79 -5.47 7.27
N LEU A 790 -24.41 -4.24 6.89
CA LEU A 790 -24.18 -3.13 7.81
C LEU A 790 -25.43 -2.25 8.04
N VAL A 791 -26.35 -2.22 7.09
CA VAL A 791 -27.49 -1.28 7.06
C VAL A 791 -28.78 -2.03 6.81
N ASP A 792 -29.75 -1.90 7.71
CA ASP A 792 -31.11 -2.41 7.52
C ASP A 792 -31.87 -1.50 6.54
N MET A 793 -31.87 -1.86 5.26
CA MET A 793 -32.60 -1.14 4.21
C MET A 793 -33.22 -2.12 3.19
N PRO A 794 -34.36 -2.78 3.51
CA PRO A 794 -34.92 -3.85 2.67
C PRO A 794 -35.24 -3.45 1.22
N ALA A 795 -35.53 -2.16 0.97
CA ALA A 795 -35.75 -1.66 -0.38
C ALA A 795 -34.48 -1.69 -1.24
N PHE A 796 -33.32 -1.40 -0.64
CA PHE A 796 -32.03 -1.48 -1.30
C PHE A 796 -31.65 -2.94 -1.57
N ASP A 797 -31.84 -3.82 -0.59
CA ASP A 797 -31.63 -5.27 -0.73
C ASP A 797 -32.42 -5.82 -1.91
N ALA A 798 -33.72 -5.49 -1.98
CA ALA A 798 -34.58 -5.90 -3.08
C ALA A 798 -34.09 -5.37 -4.43
N ALA A 799 -33.72 -4.10 -4.53
CA ALA A 799 -33.20 -3.51 -5.77
C ALA A 799 -31.88 -4.15 -6.22
N TYR A 800 -30.98 -4.48 -5.28
CA TYR A 800 -29.72 -5.15 -5.59
C TYR A 800 -29.92 -6.62 -5.97
N PHE A 801 -30.75 -7.36 -5.25
CA PHE A 801 -31.06 -8.77 -5.59
C PHE A 801 -31.77 -8.89 -6.93
N ASP A 802 -32.62 -7.92 -7.29
CA ASP A 802 -33.25 -7.83 -8.62
C ASP A 802 -32.19 -7.63 -9.71
N TYR A 803 -31.22 -6.72 -9.51
CA TYR A 803 -30.09 -6.56 -10.43
C TYR A 803 -29.28 -7.85 -10.59
N CYS A 804 -28.91 -8.49 -9.48
CA CYS A 804 -28.17 -9.76 -9.49
C CYS A 804 -28.93 -10.87 -10.23
N ARG A 805 -30.23 -11.04 -9.95
CA ARG A 805 -31.08 -12.05 -10.61
C ARG A 805 -31.20 -11.81 -12.10
N TYR A 806 -31.28 -10.57 -12.57
CA TYR A 806 -31.61 -10.31 -13.97
C TYR A 806 -30.41 -10.05 -14.86
N PHE A 807 -29.21 -9.79 -14.32
CA PHE A 807 -28.01 -9.57 -15.11
C PHE A 807 -27.72 -10.77 -16.04
N ASN A 808 -27.66 -11.99 -15.48
CA ASN A 808 -27.40 -13.23 -16.22
C ASN A 808 -28.67 -13.92 -16.77
N ALA A 809 -29.85 -13.32 -16.57
CA ALA A 809 -31.10 -13.86 -17.08
C ALA A 809 -31.18 -13.77 -18.61
N THR A 810 -32.12 -14.51 -19.20
CA THR A 810 -32.37 -14.43 -20.65
C THR A 810 -32.94 -13.07 -21.03
N LYS A 811 -32.75 -12.66 -22.28
CA LYS A 811 -33.35 -11.42 -22.82
C LYS A 811 -34.87 -11.40 -22.66
N ALA A 812 -35.53 -12.56 -22.73
CA ALA A 812 -36.97 -12.69 -22.54
C ALA A 812 -37.38 -12.40 -21.09
N GLU A 813 -36.66 -12.95 -20.11
CA GLU A 813 -36.90 -12.67 -18.68
C GLU A 813 -36.62 -11.20 -18.33
N GLN A 814 -35.55 -10.63 -18.88
CA GLN A 814 -35.24 -9.19 -18.73
C GLN A 814 -36.35 -8.32 -19.30
N ALA A 815 -36.80 -8.57 -20.54
CA ALA A 815 -37.87 -7.81 -21.17
C ALA A 815 -39.20 -7.97 -20.43
N ALA A 816 -39.50 -9.16 -19.89
CA ALA A 816 -40.68 -9.38 -19.07
C ALA A 816 -40.64 -8.58 -17.76
N ARG A 817 -39.46 -8.38 -17.16
CA ARG A 817 -39.29 -7.63 -15.91
C ARG A 817 -39.20 -6.12 -16.10
N TYR A 818 -38.51 -5.64 -17.14
CA TYR A 818 -38.14 -4.22 -17.31
C TYR A 818 -38.73 -3.55 -18.55
N GLY A 819 -39.55 -4.25 -19.34
CA GLY A 819 -40.12 -3.75 -20.59
C GLY A 819 -39.13 -3.76 -21.78
N SER A 820 -37.84 -3.96 -21.54
CA SER A 820 -36.80 -4.18 -22.54
C SER A 820 -35.68 -5.07 -21.99
N HIS A 821 -34.80 -5.58 -22.85
CA HIS A 821 -33.65 -6.38 -22.44
C HIS A 821 -32.37 -5.53 -22.32
N PHE A 822 -31.33 -6.05 -21.67
CA PHE A 822 -30.09 -5.32 -21.34
C PHE A 822 -29.10 -5.22 -22.51
N GLY A 823 -29.59 -5.16 -23.75
CA GLY A 823 -28.72 -5.15 -24.94
C GLY A 823 -27.88 -6.42 -25.09
N THR A 824 -26.58 -6.26 -25.35
CA THR A 824 -25.58 -7.33 -25.43
C THR A 824 -24.58 -7.14 -24.29
N LEU A 825 -24.58 -8.05 -23.33
CA LEU A 825 -23.67 -8.06 -22.19
C LEU A 825 -22.53 -9.08 -22.40
N LEU A 826 -21.48 -8.94 -21.59
CA LEU A 826 -20.27 -9.76 -21.55
C LEU A 826 -19.90 -10.03 -20.09
N LEU A 827 -18.82 -10.79 -19.87
CA LEU A 827 -18.21 -11.08 -18.57
C LEU A 827 -19.10 -11.95 -17.67
N PHE A 828 -19.86 -12.86 -18.28
CA PHE A 828 -20.82 -13.73 -17.60
C PHE A 828 -20.17 -14.63 -16.53
N GLN A 829 -18.94 -15.08 -16.75
CA GLN A 829 -18.17 -15.84 -15.76
C GLN A 829 -17.92 -14.99 -14.51
N GLY A 830 -17.42 -13.77 -14.67
CA GLY A 830 -17.24 -12.83 -13.56
C GLY A 830 -18.56 -12.51 -12.85
N HIS A 831 -19.66 -12.33 -13.59
CA HIS A 831 -20.98 -12.03 -13.03
C HIS A 831 -21.69 -13.25 -12.43
N SER A 832 -21.14 -14.47 -12.54
CA SER A 832 -21.71 -15.64 -11.85
C SER A 832 -21.78 -15.46 -10.34
N ARG A 833 -20.90 -14.63 -9.76
CA ARG A 833 -20.92 -14.26 -8.35
C ARG A 833 -22.15 -13.46 -7.92
N LEU A 834 -22.77 -12.71 -8.85
CA LEU A 834 -24.05 -12.05 -8.59
C LEU A 834 -25.19 -13.08 -8.43
N ASP A 835 -25.23 -14.08 -9.32
CA ASP A 835 -26.17 -15.18 -9.21
C ASP A 835 -25.96 -15.95 -7.90
N ALA A 836 -24.69 -16.21 -7.54
CA ALA A 836 -24.36 -16.93 -6.31
C ALA A 836 -24.79 -16.17 -5.06
N TYR A 837 -24.50 -14.87 -5.00
CA TYR A 837 -24.90 -14.02 -3.89
C TYR A 837 -26.43 -13.99 -3.75
N ALA A 838 -27.16 -13.69 -4.83
CA ALA A 838 -28.62 -13.68 -4.81
C ALA A 838 -29.22 -15.06 -4.46
N ALA A 839 -28.64 -16.16 -4.96
CA ALA A 839 -29.09 -17.51 -4.65
C ALA A 839 -29.05 -17.81 -3.15
N VAL A 840 -27.99 -17.40 -2.46
CA VAL A 840 -27.87 -17.58 -1.01
C VAL A 840 -28.84 -16.67 -0.26
N GLN A 841 -28.92 -15.39 -0.62
CA GLN A 841 -29.78 -14.43 0.08
C GLN A 841 -31.28 -14.74 -0.08
N THR A 842 -31.70 -15.24 -1.25
CA THR A 842 -33.13 -15.53 -1.52
C THR A 842 -33.50 -17.00 -1.43
N GLY A 843 -32.54 -17.91 -1.17
CA GLY A 843 -32.77 -19.36 -1.15
C GLY A 843 -33.18 -19.96 -2.51
N ASP A 844 -32.77 -19.34 -3.63
CA ASP A 844 -33.17 -19.75 -4.98
C ASP A 844 -32.18 -20.78 -5.57
N ALA A 845 -32.64 -22.03 -5.69
CA ALA A 845 -31.83 -23.13 -6.24
C ALA A 845 -31.54 -23.00 -7.74
N ALA A 846 -32.42 -22.35 -8.52
CA ALA A 846 -32.21 -22.14 -9.95
C ALA A 846 -31.10 -21.11 -10.19
N LEU A 847 -31.02 -20.08 -9.34
CA LEU A 847 -29.90 -19.14 -9.35
C LEU A 847 -28.58 -19.83 -8.98
N ALA A 848 -28.58 -20.72 -7.98
CA ALA A 848 -27.38 -21.47 -7.62
C ALA A 848 -26.86 -22.33 -8.79
N GLN A 849 -27.75 -23.03 -9.48
CA GLN A 849 -27.40 -23.81 -10.66
C GLN A 849 -26.90 -22.91 -11.80
N ARG A 850 -27.53 -21.75 -12.01
CA ARG A 850 -27.12 -20.79 -13.04
C ARG A 850 -25.75 -20.20 -12.76
N ALA A 851 -25.43 -19.89 -11.50
CA ALA A 851 -24.11 -19.39 -11.10
C ALA A 851 -23.00 -20.35 -11.58
N TRP A 852 -23.09 -21.64 -11.23
CA TRP A 852 -22.12 -22.64 -11.68
C TRP A 852 -22.14 -22.85 -13.19
N THR A 853 -23.32 -22.81 -13.82
CA THR A 853 -23.42 -22.92 -15.29
C THR A 853 -22.70 -21.76 -15.99
N LYS A 854 -22.87 -20.53 -15.50
CA LYS A 854 -22.18 -19.35 -16.03
C LYS A 854 -20.69 -19.40 -15.72
N PHE A 855 -20.29 -19.84 -14.53
CA PHE A 855 -18.89 -20.02 -14.19
C PHE A 855 -18.18 -21.01 -15.12
N TYR A 856 -18.77 -22.18 -15.40
CA TYR A 856 -18.12 -23.24 -16.20
C TYR A 856 -18.35 -23.14 -17.71
N SER A 857 -19.42 -22.50 -18.17
CA SER A 857 -19.91 -22.64 -19.55
C SER A 857 -20.49 -21.33 -20.10
N SER A 858 -19.78 -20.22 -19.94
CA SER A 858 -20.11 -18.94 -20.60
C SER A 858 -18.92 -18.35 -21.36
N ASP A 859 -18.24 -17.36 -20.79
CA ASP A 859 -17.02 -16.70 -21.28
C ASP A 859 -15.84 -16.89 -20.31
N GLY A 860 -14.72 -16.20 -20.55
CA GLY A 860 -13.52 -16.33 -19.73
C GLY A 860 -12.84 -17.69 -19.84
N TYR A 861 -12.38 -18.23 -18.71
CA TYR A 861 -11.64 -19.50 -18.68
C TYR A 861 -12.56 -20.70 -18.48
N THR A 862 -12.41 -21.72 -19.31
CA THR A 862 -13.18 -22.96 -19.19
C THR A 862 -12.32 -24.12 -18.74
N GLU A 863 -12.94 -25.24 -18.37
CA GLU A 863 -12.23 -26.48 -18.06
C GLU A 863 -11.40 -27.02 -19.24
N SER A 864 -11.70 -26.59 -20.47
CA SER A 864 -10.93 -26.93 -21.66
C SER A 864 -9.81 -25.93 -21.99
N SER A 865 -9.67 -24.84 -21.24
CA SER A 865 -8.50 -23.96 -21.35
C SER A 865 -7.20 -24.75 -21.10
N PRO A 866 -6.04 -24.31 -21.60
CA PRO A 866 -4.83 -25.10 -21.51
C PRO A 866 -4.31 -25.38 -20.09
N TRP A 867 -4.56 -24.49 -19.12
CA TRP A 867 -4.13 -24.59 -17.70
C TRP A 867 -2.67 -24.97 -17.50
N ARG A 868 -1.81 -24.49 -18.40
CA ARG A 868 -0.36 -24.68 -18.37
C ARG A 868 0.33 -23.53 -19.09
N THR A 869 1.61 -23.36 -18.80
CA THR A 869 2.50 -22.48 -19.55
C THR A 869 3.27 -23.26 -20.61
N GLU A 870 3.60 -22.62 -21.71
CA GLU A 870 4.50 -23.13 -22.76
C GLU A 870 5.85 -22.41 -22.68
N PRO A 871 6.99 -23.10 -22.85
CA PRO A 871 8.30 -22.45 -22.84
C PRO A 871 8.51 -21.61 -24.10
N VAL A 872 9.11 -20.42 -23.93
CA VAL A 872 9.51 -19.54 -25.04
C VAL A 872 11.00 -19.25 -24.91
N SER A 873 11.78 -19.48 -25.97
CA SER A 873 13.24 -19.31 -25.93
C SER A 873 13.85 -19.15 -27.32
N GLY A 874 15.16 -18.92 -27.39
CA GLY A 874 15.89 -18.80 -28.65
C GLY A 874 15.44 -17.57 -29.45
N PRO A 875 15.29 -17.67 -30.79
CA PRO A 875 14.95 -16.52 -31.63
C PRO A 875 13.51 -16.00 -31.46
N ALA A 876 12.65 -16.74 -30.75
CA ALA A 876 11.25 -16.35 -30.50
C ALA A 876 11.08 -15.46 -29.26
N ALA A 877 12.13 -15.27 -28.43
CA ALA A 877 12.07 -14.46 -27.23
C ALA A 877 13.34 -13.63 -27.04
N LEU A 878 13.21 -12.44 -26.47
CA LEU A 878 14.38 -11.65 -26.04
C LEU A 878 15.16 -12.35 -24.91
N VAL A 879 14.44 -12.98 -23.98
CA VAL A 879 14.97 -13.78 -22.87
C VAL A 879 14.13 -15.04 -22.75
N ALA A 880 14.76 -16.18 -22.44
CA ALA A 880 14.03 -17.43 -22.22
C ALA A 880 13.08 -17.32 -21.02
N GLY A 881 11.89 -17.90 -21.15
CA GLY A 881 10.85 -17.87 -20.13
C GLY A 881 9.71 -18.81 -20.47
N SER A 882 8.52 -18.49 -19.97
CA SER A 882 7.29 -19.22 -20.25
C SER A 882 6.13 -18.25 -20.51
N GLU A 883 5.16 -18.71 -21.28
CA GLU A 883 3.96 -17.94 -21.58
C GLU A 883 2.70 -18.77 -21.41
N ALA A 884 1.61 -18.10 -21.10
CA ALA A 884 0.27 -18.63 -21.25
C ALA A 884 -0.47 -17.65 -22.16
N ALA A 885 -0.27 -17.77 -23.47
CA ALA A 885 -0.75 -16.78 -24.46
C ALA A 885 -2.28 -16.61 -24.50
N TRP A 886 -3.02 -17.50 -23.80
CA TRP A 886 -4.46 -17.47 -23.60
C TRP A 886 -4.89 -16.70 -22.34
N VAL A 887 -3.93 -16.25 -21.51
CA VAL A 887 -4.19 -15.48 -20.28
C VAL A 887 -4.29 -13.99 -20.59
N SER A 888 -5.23 -13.33 -19.92
CA SER A 888 -5.44 -11.89 -19.89
C SER A 888 -5.72 -11.48 -18.43
N THR A 889 -5.44 -10.23 -18.06
CA THR A 889 -5.64 -9.78 -16.67
C THR A 889 -7.11 -9.69 -16.31
N ASN A 890 -7.94 -9.20 -17.25
CA ASN A 890 -9.38 -9.15 -17.11
C ASN A 890 -9.99 -10.53 -16.79
N ASP A 891 -9.71 -11.54 -17.61
CA ASP A 891 -10.25 -12.88 -17.39
C ASP A 891 -9.72 -13.49 -16.10
N THR A 892 -8.45 -13.23 -15.75
CA THR A 892 -7.84 -13.73 -14.51
C THR A 892 -8.52 -13.14 -13.27
N ALA A 893 -8.62 -11.81 -13.19
CA ALA A 893 -9.19 -11.15 -12.02
C ALA A 893 -10.65 -11.57 -11.80
N LEU A 894 -11.44 -11.64 -12.89
CA LEU A 894 -12.84 -12.06 -12.83
C LEU A 894 -13.01 -13.54 -12.54
N TYR A 895 -12.20 -14.43 -13.14
CA TYR A 895 -12.19 -15.84 -12.77
C TYR A 895 -11.86 -16.01 -11.30
N GLY A 896 -10.82 -15.31 -10.83
CA GLY A 896 -10.34 -15.36 -9.46
C GLY A 896 -11.41 -14.98 -8.44
N LEU A 897 -12.05 -13.83 -8.63
CA LEU A 897 -13.16 -13.37 -7.78
C LEU A 897 -14.35 -14.33 -7.83
N ALA A 898 -14.80 -14.71 -9.04
CA ALA A 898 -15.94 -15.60 -9.20
C ALA A 898 -15.68 -16.99 -8.58
N ALA A 899 -14.49 -17.56 -8.76
CA ALA A 899 -14.09 -18.83 -8.17
C ALA A 899 -14.13 -18.76 -6.64
N ILE A 900 -13.53 -17.71 -6.07
CA ILE A 900 -13.45 -17.51 -4.62
C ILE A 900 -14.85 -17.35 -4.01
N GLU A 901 -15.68 -16.48 -4.58
CA GLU A 901 -17.01 -16.17 -4.06
C GLU A 901 -17.98 -17.34 -4.26
N ASN A 902 -18.00 -17.96 -5.44
CA ASN A 902 -18.89 -19.09 -5.71
C ASN A 902 -18.53 -20.30 -4.83
N LEU A 903 -17.25 -20.58 -4.58
CA LEU A 903 -16.83 -21.62 -3.66
C LEU A 903 -17.30 -21.34 -2.23
N ALA A 904 -17.21 -20.08 -1.78
CA ALA A 904 -17.62 -19.69 -0.43
C ALA A 904 -19.14 -19.74 -0.24
N LEU A 905 -19.90 -19.31 -1.25
CA LEU A 905 -21.37 -19.20 -1.19
C LEU A 905 -22.09 -20.51 -1.54
N LEU A 906 -21.58 -21.26 -2.53
CA LEU A 906 -22.26 -22.39 -3.18
C LEU A 906 -21.38 -23.64 -3.33
N GLY A 907 -20.24 -23.73 -2.63
CA GLY A 907 -19.33 -24.87 -2.73
C GLY A 907 -19.95 -26.21 -2.33
N ASP A 908 -21.02 -26.21 -1.53
CA ASP A 908 -21.82 -27.39 -1.16
C ASP A 908 -22.85 -27.79 -2.24
N ARG A 909 -23.09 -26.92 -3.22
CA ARG A 909 -24.06 -27.08 -4.33
C ARG A 909 -23.38 -27.10 -5.69
N MET A 910 -22.13 -27.54 -5.75
CA MET A 910 -21.42 -27.74 -7.01
C MET A 910 -22.08 -28.88 -7.83
N PRO A 911 -22.09 -28.77 -9.17
CA PRO A 911 -22.68 -29.76 -10.07
C PRO A 911 -21.96 -31.12 -10.07
#